data_AF-A0A417YNW5-F1
#
_entry.id   AF-A0A417YNW5-F1
#
_cell.length_a   1.000
_cell.length_b   1.000
_cell.length_c   1.000
_cell.angle_alpha   90.00
_cell.angle_beta   90.00
_cell.angle_gamma   90.00
#
_symmetry.space_group_name_H-M   'P 1'
#
loop_
_entity.id
_entity.type
_entity.pdbx_description
1 polymer ?
#
loop_
_entity_poly.entity_id
_entity_poly.type
_entity_poly.pdbx_seq_one_letter_code
_entity_poly.pdbx_strand_id
1 'polypeptide(L)'
;MKKYIHAAALLLLFLAIPVEGINAETSNEPAGTQENALVGKEALHKLGFYHVNIDDASGGELQSAIKEFQLYHGLSNSGMVDEETEMKIESELQESYFFGDSDPEILELQQTLITLGYGEWEPSTEFELSTEGAVLAFQEDHTDLIVTGVLDTKTQLKIKLEIEKIKEAAAPSEPEVEGESAADSVESAEETTANKDSKKQEETSGAAVEETRATAASELMAEPENTLQRGMRSQAVKELQENLVRLGFGDWDTTTYFGSTTEGAVKDFQSYHGLTVNGIYDTNTQEKLEFELLNTYFYGNRSTEILDLQDRLIMLGYGNWNPTVRFGPTTENAVLAFQESYSDLKVTGVLDTKTQAKLKLETEVLKKGLRSDEVKELQENLIRLGFGNWNPTTYFGSTTESALKDFQEYHVLSVTGTFDEATENKLESELQDSYFYGDRDNEIIEIQNRLIMLGFGNWDPTVRFGPTTERAILTFQEYYADLKVTGVIDTKTQAKLKQETEDLLHKGVRSDAVKELQQELIRLGFGNWNPTTYFGSTTEKAVKAFQKYYGLNVNGIFNRITQDRLEEIGSLPLGPGLKRPDVKNYQETLMQLGFATWTNATECFCAKTEKATKEFQKYHGLPVTGIVDENTEKKLESELRDSYFYDDRDAEIVELQNRLIALGFGSWNPTVRFGPTTERAVIAFQKYYSGLKVTGVLDTKTQERIKFETENVLHKGVRSNAVKELQENLIRLGFGSWNPTNYYGSTTEGAVERFQKHYSLNVNGIYDTITEEKLEGVLNSPYQYGKTSSNIRVLQEQLINLGFGNWNPTNFFGTITEGAVKSFQKQHGLPVSGIADEITLREIEKAVKNKVVKIFLDPGHGGSDPGGSAYGLQEKTVVLDIALKTRAILTNNYRGIEVKLSRTNDRFIPLNERTDMANEWGADYFVSFHTNAFNGSARGFETFIYNGSVSNETKQRQRDIHNYLINRINVSDRGIQRANFHVLRETNMPSILLEYMFIDNIAENHLLKSASYRTSLAQYTADAIARSYGLKRK
;
A
#
# COMPACT_ATOMS: atom_id res chain seq x y z
N MET A 1 -17.92 -12.40 -17.84
CA MET A 1 -17.28 -12.42 -16.50
C MET A 1 -15.82 -12.93 -16.49
N LYS A 2 -14.98 -12.71 -17.53
CA LYS A 2 -13.53 -13.06 -17.48
C LYS A 2 -12.60 -12.24 -18.40
N LYS A 3 -13.00 -10.99 -18.72
CA LYS A 3 -12.23 -10.07 -19.60
C LYS A 3 -12.09 -8.61 -19.09
N TYR A 4 -12.67 -8.27 -17.95
CA TYR A 4 -12.57 -6.92 -17.36
C TYR A 4 -11.53 -6.80 -16.23
N ILE A 5 -10.87 -7.89 -15.84
CA ILE A 5 -9.90 -7.96 -14.72
C ILE A 5 -8.47 -7.62 -15.19
N HIS A 6 -8.30 -6.96 -16.34
CA HIS A 6 -6.99 -6.59 -16.91
C HIS A 6 -6.84 -5.11 -17.31
N ALA A 7 -7.83 -4.26 -17.01
CA ALA A 7 -7.71 -2.80 -17.16
C ALA A 7 -7.23 -2.12 -15.86
N ALA A 8 -7.76 -2.53 -14.70
CA ALA A 8 -7.45 -1.92 -13.40
C ALA A 8 -6.01 -2.14 -12.89
N ALA A 9 -5.27 -3.10 -13.47
CA ALA A 9 -3.95 -3.51 -12.98
C ALA A 9 -2.78 -2.66 -13.51
N LEU A 10 -3.02 -1.69 -14.40
CA LEU A 10 -1.94 -0.86 -15.00
C LEU A 10 -1.83 0.55 -14.42
N LEU A 11 -2.84 1.03 -13.67
CA LEU A 11 -2.84 2.39 -13.10
C LEU A 11 -2.04 2.47 -11.77
N LEU A 12 -1.87 1.34 -11.08
CA LEU A 12 -1.21 1.24 -9.77
C LEU A 12 0.33 1.08 -9.82
N LEU A 13 0.97 1.31 -10.98
CA LEU A 13 2.41 1.10 -11.16
C LEU A 13 3.26 2.37 -11.34
N PHE A 14 2.67 3.56 -11.18
CA PHE A 14 3.35 4.84 -11.47
C PHE A 14 3.78 5.68 -10.24
N LEU A 15 3.65 5.15 -9.02
CA LEU A 15 3.99 5.86 -7.76
C LEU A 15 5.19 5.24 -7.01
N ALA A 16 6.21 4.72 -7.70
CA ALA A 16 7.36 4.06 -7.04
C ALA A 16 8.70 4.08 -7.82
N ILE A 17 9.27 5.25 -8.12
CA ILE A 17 10.72 5.44 -8.38
C ILE A 17 11.21 6.68 -7.60
N PRO A 18 12.34 6.63 -6.86
CA PRO A 18 12.72 7.67 -5.92
C PRO A 18 13.55 8.81 -6.53
N VAL A 19 13.60 9.95 -5.83
CA VAL A 19 14.58 11.03 -6.05
C VAL A 19 15.50 11.12 -4.83
N GLU A 20 16.78 10.85 -5.02
CA GLU A 20 17.80 11.11 -4.00
C GLU A 20 18.40 12.52 -4.17
N GLY A 21 18.35 13.31 -3.10
CA GLY A 21 19.48 14.18 -2.71
C GLY A 21 19.70 15.51 -3.45
N ILE A 22 18.95 16.54 -3.07
CA ILE A 22 19.49 17.91 -2.94
C ILE A 22 19.16 18.42 -1.53
N ASN A 23 20.15 18.99 -0.85
CA ASN A 23 19.95 19.63 0.47
C ASN A 23 19.33 21.01 0.31
N ALA A 24 18.22 21.26 1.00
CA ALA A 24 17.77 22.58 1.43
C ALA A 24 17.08 22.43 2.79
N GLU A 25 17.25 23.41 3.68
CA GLU A 25 16.62 23.42 5.00
C GLU A 25 15.25 24.12 4.96
N THR A 26 14.42 23.88 5.98
CA THR A 26 13.19 24.64 6.32
C THR A 26 12.06 24.71 5.30
N SER A 27 11.15 23.72 5.35
CA SER A 27 9.69 23.94 5.33
C SER A 27 8.94 22.64 5.68
N ASN A 28 8.04 22.69 6.67
CA ASN A 28 7.06 21.63 6.96
C ASN A 28 5.68 22.14 6.51
N GLU A 29 5.03 21.46 5.57
CA GLU A 29 3.59 21.61 5.34
C GLU A 29 2.93 20.22 5.24
N PRO A 30 1.71 20.04 5.78
CA PRO A 30 0.92 18.82 5.63
C PRO A 30 0.13 18.83 4.31
N ALA A 31 -0.25 17.65 3.81
CA ALA A 31 -0.93 17.49 2.52
C ALA A 31 -2.28 18.25 2.38
N GLY A 32 -2.91 18.67 3.48
CA GLY A 32 -4.14 19.46 3.45
C GLY A 32 -4.00 20.84 2.80
N THR A 33 -2.79 21.42 2.69
CA THR A 33 -2.62 22.74 2.06
C THR A 33 -2.90 22.74 0.56
N GLN A 34 -2.91 21.58 -0.12
CA GLN A 34 -3.34 21.49 -1.52
C GLN A 34 -4.86 21.38 -1.71
N GLU A 35 -5.60 20.90 -0.71
CA GLU A 35 -7.05 20.68 -0.82
C GLU A 35 -7.82 21.95 -0.44
N ASN A 36 -7.46 22.62 0.68
CA ASN A 36 -7.98 23.97 1.00
C ASN A 36 -7.65 25.00 -0.09
N ALA A 37 -6.50 24.87 -0.77
CA ALA A 37 -6.14 25.74 -1.90
C ALA A 37 -7.04 25.57 -3.14
N LEU A 38 -7.75 24.43 -3.26
CA LEU A 38 -8.74 24.22 -4.32
C LEU A 38 -10.06 24.93 -3.97
N VAL A 39 -10.53 24.78 -2.72
CA VAL A 39 -11.78 25.39 -2.22
C VAL A 39 -11.76 26.90 -2.36
N GLY A 40 -10.68 27.56 -1.92
CA GLY A 40 -10.54 29.02 -2.03
C GLY A 40 -10.58 29.56 -3.46
N LYS A 41 -10.23 28.74 -4.47
CA LYS A 41 -10.21 29.15 -5.88
C LYS A 41 -11.62 29.24 -6.48
N GLU A 42 -12.47 28.23 -6.25
CA GLU A 42 -13.85 28.24 -6.75
C GLU A 42 -14.70 29.29 -5.99
N ALA A 43 -14.48 29.42 -4.68
CA ALA A 43 -15.14 30.42 -3.84
C ALA A 43 -14.87 31.86 -4.33
N LEU A 44 -13.59 32.22 -4.54
CA LEU A 44 -13.22 33.55 -5.05
C LEU A 44 -13.64 33.76 -6.50
N HIS A 45 -13.83 32.70 -7.30
CA HIS A 45 -14.39 32.83 -8.65
C HIS A 45 -15.88 33.17 -8.59
N LYS A 46 -16.68 32.52 -7.74
CA LYS A 46 -18.11 32.84 -7.56
C LYS A 46 -18.33 34.25 -7.04
N LEU A 47 -17.50 34.70 -6.10
CA LEU A 47 -17.53 36.07 -5.56
C LEU A 47 -17.01 37.14 -6.53
N GLY A 48 -16.58 36.79 -7.75
CA GLY A 48 -16.07 37.75 -8.73
C GLY A 48 -14.69 38.33 -8.41
N PHE A 49 -13.89 37.68 -7.56
CA PHE A 49 -12.50 38.05 -7.27
C PHE A 49 -11.48 37.30 -8.12
N TYR A 50 -11.87 36.19 -8.77
CA TYR A 50 -10.95 35.32 -9.49
C TYR A 50 -11.42 34.99 -10.92
N HIS A 51 -10.68 35.50 -11.91
CA HIS A 51 -11.12 35.60 -13.31
C HIS A 51 -10.34 34.70 -14.29
N VAL A 52 -9.54 33.74 -13.81
CA VAL A 52 -8.67 32.88 -14.63
C VAL A 52 -9.19 31.45 -14.65
N ASN A 53 -8.98 30.73 -15.76
CA ASN A 53 -9.44 29.36 -15.93
C ASN A 53 -9.05 28.45 -14.74
N ILE A 54 -9.98 27.61 -14.29
CA ILE A 54 -9.83 26.82 -13.06
C ILE A 54 -8.73 25.74 -13.23
N ASP A 55 -8.45 25.28 -14.45
CA ASP A 55 -7.42 24.27 -14.72
C ASP A 55 -5.97 24.81 -14.86
N ASP A 56 -5.78 26.09 -15.22
CA ASP A 56 -4.56 26.56 -15.92
C ASP A 56 -3.70 27.59 -15.14
N ALA A 57 -4.00 27.80 -13.86
CA ALA A 57 -3.49 28.95 -13.11
C ALA A 57 -2.10 28.79 -12.49
N SER A 58 -1.33 29.88 -12.47
CA SER A 58 -0.12 29.99 -11.66
C SER A 58 -0.45 30.48 -10.25
N GLY A 59 0.30 30.01 -9.24
CA GLY A 59 0.02 30.32 -7.83
C GLY A 59 0.08 31.81 -7.46
N GLY A 60 0.68 32.66 -8.30
CA GLY A 60 0.71 34.11 -8.09
C GLY A 60 -0.62 34.81 -8.35
N GLU A 61 -1.47 34.26 -9.22
CA GLU A 61 -2.76 34.87 -9.57
C GLU A 61 -3.80 34.65 -8.47
N LEU A 62 -3.86 33.44 -7.92
CA LEU A 62 -4.69 33.14 -6.74
C LEU A 62 -4.24 33.97 -5.54
N GLN A 63 -2.92 34.14 -5.34
CA GLN A 63 -2.38 35.00 -4.30
C GLN A 63 -2.74 36.49 -4.46
N SER A 64 -3.01 36.95 -5.69
CA SER A 64 -3.48 38.31 -5.94
C SER A 64 -4.96 38.46 -5.59
N ALA A 65 -5.83 37.53 -6.02
CA ALA A 65 -7.26 37.57 -5.70
C ALA A 65 -7.54 37.48 -4.19
N ILE A 66 -6.78 36.65 -3.45
CA ILE A 66 -6.88 36.60 -1.98
C ILE A 66 -6.56 37.97 -1.36
N LYS A 67 -5.54 38.69 -1.87
CA LYS A 67 -5.20 40.04 -1.38
C LYS A 67 -6.23 41.09 -1.75
N GLU A 68 -6.88 40.95 -2.90
CA GLU A 68 -7.94 41.84 -3.35
C GLU A 68 -9.21 41.67 -2.50
N PHE A 69 -9.63 40.43 -2.24
CA PHE A 69 -10.69 40.09 -1.30
C PHE A 69 -10.38 40.59 0.12
N GLN A 70 -9.18 40.31 0.63
CA GLN A 70 -8.74 40.78 1.96
C GLN A 70 -8.74 42.31 2.05
N LEU A 71 -8.22 43.02 1.04
CA LEU A 71 -8.22 44.47 1.00
C LEU A 71 -9.64 45.04 0.95
N TYR A 72 -10.54 44.40 0.18
CA TYR A 72 -11.93 44.81 0.07
C TYR A 72 -12.66 44.67 1.40
N HIS A 73 -12.62 43.51 2.05
CA HIS A 73 -13.29 43.30 3.34
C HIS A 73 -12.54 43.90 4.55
N GLY A 74 -11.39 44.55 4.34
CA GLY A 74 -10.62 45.22 5.40
C GLY A 74 -9.82 44.28 6.30
N LEU A 75 -9.57 43.05 5.84
CA LEU A 75 -8.85 41.98 6.53
C LEU A 75 -7.33 42.18 6.48
N SER A 76 -6.60 41.31 7.18
CA SER A 76 -5.15 41.19 7.07
C SER A 76 -4.75 40.85 5.62
N ASN A 77 -4.13 41.80 4.91
CA ASN A 77 -3.67 41.63 3.52
C ASN A 77 -2.39 40.75 3.46
N SER A 78 -2.54 39.47 3.78
CA SER A 78 -1.49 38.45 3.81
C SER A 78 -1.28 37.81 2.43
N GLY A 79 -2.36 37.68 1.65
CA GLY A 79 -2.42 36.84 0.46
C GLY A 79 -2.35 35.35 0.75
N MET A 80 -2.73 34.94 1.96
CA MET A 80 -2.92 33.56 2.36
C MET A 80 -4.30 33.45 2.98
N VAL A 81 -5.01 32.35 2.73
CA VAL A 81 -6.27 32.06 3.43
C VAL A 81 -5.90 31.66 4.87
N ASP A 82 -6.06 32.62 5.78
CA ASP A 82 -6.04 32.40 7.22
C ASP A 82 -7.48 32.23 7.76
N GLU A 83 -7.64 31.77 9.00
CA GLU A 83 -8.93 31.40 9.61
C GLU A 83 -9.97 32.54 9.57
N GLU A 84 -9.53 33.81 9.67
CA GLU A 84 -10.38 34.99 9.54
C GLU A 84 -10.80 35.25 8.08
N THR A 85 -9.89 35.04 7.12
CA THR A 85 -10.19 35.10 5.68
C THR A 85 -11.12 33.96 5.24
N GLU A 86 -10.91 32.73 5.73
CA GLU A 86 -11.71 31.53 5.41
C GLU A 86 -13.16 31.73 5.88
N MET A 87 -13.36 32.09 7.15
CA MET A 87 -14.69 32.41 7.70
C MET A 87 -15.38 33.56 6.94
N LYS A 88 -14.63 34.59 6.48
CA LYS A 88 -15.27 35.69 5.74
C LYS A 88 -15.60 35.31 4.28
N ILE A 89 -14.82 34.47 3.62
CA ILE A 89 -15.19 33.91 2.31
C ILE A 89 -16.48 33.07 2.44
N GLU A 90 -16.60 32.25 3.49
CA GLU A 90 -17.81 31.45 3.72
C GLU A 90 -19.05 32.29 4.10
N SER A 91 -18.89 33.36 4.89
CA SER A 91 -19.97 34.33 5.17
C SER A 91 -20.41 35.08 3.90
N GLU A 92 -19.47 35.57 3.10
CA GLU A 92 -19.81 36.30 1.87
C GLU A 92 -20.54 35.39 0.88
N LEU A 93 -20.15 34.12 0.74
CA LEU A 93 -20.87 33.13 -0.08
C LEU A 93 -22.28 32.77 0.43
N GLN A 94 -22.59 33.03 1.70
CA GLN A 94 -23.90 32.76 2.30
C GLN A 94 -24.84 33.97 2.31
N GLU A 95 -24.29 35.18 2.20
CA GLU A 95 -25.02 36.44 2.31
C GLU A 95 -25.12 37.21 0.97
N SER A 96 -24.44 36.72 -0.09
CA SER A 96 -24.47 37.30 -1.44
C SER A 96 -25.40 36.56 -2.39
N TYR A 97 -25.85 37.24 -3.44
CA TYR A 97 -26.63 36.63 -4.54
C TYR A 97 -25.88 36.69 -5.88
N PHE A 98 -25.99 35.61 -6.66
CA PHE A 98 -25.28 35.32 -7.90
C PHE A 98 -26.27 34.99 -9.04
N PHE A 99 -25.83 35.10 -10.30
CA PHE A 99 -26.65 34.73 -11.46
C PHE A 99 -27.19 33.29 -11.36
N GLY A 100 -28.52 33.16 -11.40
CA GLY A 100 -29.25 31.90 -11.26
C GLY A 100 -29.82 31.60 -9.86
N ASP A 101 -29.53 32.42 -8.85
CA ASP A 101 -30.18 32.30 -7.52
C ASP A 101 -31.65 32.74 -7.55
N SER A 102 -32.45 32.27 -6.58
CA SER A 102 -33.84 32.70 -6.39
C SER A 102 -34.17 32.90 -4.90
N ASP A 103 -34.53 34.13 -4.51
CA ASP A 103 -34.81 34.55 -3.13
C ASP A 103 -35.79 35.75 -3.12
N PRO A 104 -36.82 35.77 -2.25
CA PRO A 104 -37.67 36.94 -2.05
C PRO A 104 -36.95 38.27 -1.77
N GLU A 105 -35.75 38.30 -1.17
CA GLU A 105 -35.00 39.54 -0.95
C GLU A 105 -34.37 40.11 -2.24
N ILE A 106 -34.12 39.26 -3.25
CA ILE A 106 -33.69 39.73 -4.59
C ILE A 106 -34.75 40.65 -5.21
N LEU A 107 -36.03 40.37 -5.01
CA LEU A 107 -37.14 41.18 -5.53
C LEU A 107 -37.09 42.63 -5.01
N GLU A 108 -36.80 42.82 -3.71
CA GLU A 108 -36.68 44.15 -3.10
C GLU A 108 -35.39 44.87 -3.59
N LEU A 109 -34.29 44.14 -3.76
CA LEU A 109 -33.03 44.68 -4.28
C LEU A 109 -33.16 45.11 -5.74
N GLN A 110 -33.80 44.30 -6.59
CA GLN A 110 -34.12 44.65 -7.99
C GLN A 110 -35.03 45.87 -8.06
N GLN A 111 -36.13 45.89 -7.29
CA GLN A 111 -37.04 47.02 -7.24
C GLN A 111 -36.34 48.32 -6.79
N THR A 112 -35.35 48.20 -5.90
CA THR A 112 -34.51 49.31 -5.44
C THR A 112 -33.54 49.78 -6.53
N LEU A 113 -32.84 48.87 -7.24
CA LEU A 113 -31.96 49.20 -8.37
C LEU A 113 -32.71 49.90 -9.51
N ILE A 114 -33.92 49.42 -9.85
CA ILE A 114 -34.83 50.08 -10.81
C ILE A 114 -35.18 51.50 -10.32
N THR A 115 -35.51 51.67 -9.04
CA THR A 115 -35.82 52.99 -8.45
C THR A 115 -34.62 53.94 -8.44
N LEU A 116 -33.39 53.39 -8.35
CA LEU A 116 -32.13 54.12 -8.45
C LEU A 116 -31.74 54.44 -9.91
N GLY A 117 -32.48 53.94 -10.91
CA GLY A 117 -32.27 54.21 -12.33
C GLY A 117 -31.41 53.18 -13.08
N TYR A 118 -31.05 52.06 -12.44
CA TYR A 118 -30.18 51.02 -13.01
C TYR A 118 -30.94 49.90 -13.74
N GLY A 119 -32.24 50.09 -14.05
CA GLY A 119 -33.02 49.09 -14.79
C GLY A 119 -34.40 49.53 -15.27
N GLU A 120 -34.88 48.86 -16.35
CA GLU A 120 -36.21 49.02 -16.95
C GLU A 120 -36.83 47.64 -17.28
N TRP A 121 -37.05 46.79 -16.25
CA TRP A 121 -37.75 45.50 -16.36
C TRP A 121 -38.72 45.29 -15.18
N GLU A 122 -39.59 44.28 -15.29
CA GLU A 122 -40.40 43.83 -14.15
C GLU A 122 -39.52 42.99 -13.21
N PRO A 123 -39.42 43.31 -11.91
CA PRO A 123 -38.54 42.60 -10.99
C PRO A 123 -39.07 41.20 -10.66
N SER A 124 -38.17 40.23 -10.54
CA SER A 124 -38.46 38.84 -10.17
C SER A 124 -37.76 38.46 -8.86
N THR A 125 -38.01 37.25 -8.34
CA THR A 125 -37.20 36.68 -7.26
C THR A 125 -35.89 36.08 -7.76
N GLU A 126 -35.69 35.97 -9.08
CA GLU A 126 -34.53 35.31 -9.70
C GLU A 126 -33.43 36.32 -10.08
N PHE A 127 -32.17 35.98 -9.82
CA PHE A 127 -31.03 36.78 -10.26
C PHE A 127 -30.75 36.51 -11.74
N GLU A 128 -31.47 37.22 -12.60
CA GLU A 128 -31.37 37.11 -14.06
C GLU A 128 -30.22 37.96 -14.65
N LEU A 129 -29.92 37.80 -15.95
CA LEU A 129 -28.90 38.58 -16.67
C LEU A 129 -29.19 40.10 -16.67
N SER A 130 -30.46 40.48 -16.58
CA SER A 130 -30.90 41.87 -16.36
C SER A 130 -30.39 42.40 -15.02
N THR A 131 -30.57 41.63 -13.96
CA THR A 131 -30.11 41.93 -12.60
C THR A 131 -28.58 41.96 -12.50
N GLU A 132 -27.88 41.01 -13.13
CA GLU A 132 -26.41 41.06 -13.26
C GLU A 132 -25.95 42.36 -13.94
N GLY A 133 -26.58 42.74 -15.05
CA GLY A 133 -26.31 44.01 -15.74
C GLY A 133 -26.60 45.25 -14.88
N ALA A 134 -27.65 45.22 -14.05
CA ALA A 134 -27.99 46.26 -13.09
C ALA A 134 -26.88 46.45 -12.04
N VAL A 135 -26.39 45.33 -11.51
CA VAL A 135 -25.39 45.27 -10.44
C VAL A 135 -24.02 45.70 -10.96
N LEU A 136 -23.64 45.26 -12.17
CA LEU A 136 -22.44 45.75 -12.85
C LEU A 136 -22.48 47.27 -13.03
N ALA A 137 -23.56 47.82 -13.60
CA ALA A 137 -23.69 49.27 -13.79
C ALA A 137 -23.68 50.03 -12.45
N PHE A 138 -24.32 49.49 -11.41
CA PHE A 138 -24.31 50.08 -10.07
C PHE A 138 -22.91 50.05 -9.44
N GLN A 139 -22.14 48.98 -9.63
CA GLN A 139 -20.76 48.89 -9.14
C GLN A 139 -19.81 49.81 -9.93
N GLU A 140 -20.00 49.97 -11.25
CA GLU A 140 -19.19 50.89 -12.07
C GLU A 140 -19.35 52.36 -11.64
N ASP A 141 -20.55 52.80 -11.27
CA ASP A 141 -20.80 54.17 -10.79
C ASP A 141 -20.34 54.40 -9.33
N HIS A 142 -20.01 53.35 -8.56
CA HIS A 142 -19.63 53.43 -7.14
C HIS A 142 -18.20 52.95 -6.87
N THR A 143 -17.22 53.87 -6.97
CA THR A 143 -15.77 53.62 -6.82
C THR A 143 -15.29 53.04 -5.49
N ASP A 144 -16.17 52.83 -4.51
CA ASP A 144 -15.91 52.13 -3.23
C ASP A 144 -16.37 50.65 -3.21
N LEU A 145 -17.01 50.19 -4.29
CA LEU A 145 -17.29 48.79 -4.60
C LEU A 145 -16.25 48.23 -5.59
N ILE A 146 -16.25 46.90 -5.78
CA ILE A 146 -15.54 46.23 -6.88
C ILE A 146 -16.59 45.77 -7.88
N VAL A 147 -16.29 45.87 -9.18
CA VAL A 147 -17.18 45.44 -10.27
C VAL A 147 -17.06 43.92 -10.41
N THR A 148 -17.94 43.19 -9.74
CA THR A 148 -18.00 41.72 -9.68
C THR A 148 -19.23 41.15 -10.39
N GLY A 149 -20.29 41.95 -10.56
CA GLY A 149 -21.62 41.50 -11.00
C GLY A 149 -22.43 40.78 -9.92
N VAL A 150 -21.86 40.58 -8.73
CA VAL A 150 -22.46 39.86 -7.59
C VAL A 150 -23.13 40.87 -6.64
N LEU A 151 -24.31 40.56 -6.10
CA LEU A 151 -24.89 41.31 -4.98
C LEU A 151 -24.18 40.94 -3.68
N ASP A 152 -22.91 41.34 -3.54
CA ASP A 152 -22.14 41.15 -2.31
C ASP A 152 -22.70 41.99 -1.14
N THR A 153 -22.32 41.67 0.10
CA THR A 153 -22.89 42.30 1.30
C THR A 153 -22.71 43.83 1.33
N LYS A 154 -21.62 44.32 0.73
CA LYS A 154 -21.33 45.75 0.59
C LYS A 154 -22.17 46.41 -0.49
N THR A 155 -22.37 45.74 -1.63
CA THR A 155 -23.18 46.20 -2.76
C THR A 155 -24.63 46.31 -2.31
N GLN A 156 -25.15 45.30 -1.63
CA GLN A 156 -26.49 45.35 -1.01
C GLN A 156 -26.61 46.49 0.01
N LEU A 157 -25.63 46.66 0.91
CA LEU A 157 -25.61 47.76 1.88
C LEU A 157 -25.56 49.13 1.19
N LYS A 158 -24.79 49.27 0.12
CA LYS A 158 -24.67 50.48 -0.68
C LYS A 158 -25.98 50.82 -1.39
N ILE A 159 -26.63 49.85 -2.03
CA ILE A 159 -27.97 49.99 -2.64
C ILE A 159 -28.97 50.51 -1.58
N LYS A 160 -28.99 49.88 -0.39
CA LYS A 160 -29.83 50.27 0.74
C LYS A 160 -29.53 51.71 1.23
N LEU A 161 -28.27 52.13 1.26
CA LEU A 161 -27.87 53.49 1.64
C LEU A 161 -28.19 54.57 0.58
N GLU A 162 -28.02 54.30 -0.72
CA GLU A 162 -28.32 55.28 -1.76
C GLU A 162 -29.84 55.54 -1.87
N ILE A 163 -30.68 54.50 -1.72
CA ILE A 163 -32.14 54.69 -1.73
C ILE A 163 -32.64 55.45 -0.48
N GLU A 164 -31.99 55.30 0.68
CA GLU A 164 -32.29 56.11 1.86
C GLU A 164 -32.00 57.60 1.62
N LYS A 165 -30.89 57.96 0.97
CA LYS A 165 -30.61 59.37 0.61
C LYS A 165 -31.68 59.96 -0.32
N ILE A 166 -32.20 59.19 -1.27
CA ILE A 166 -33.29 59.65 -2.14
C ILE A 166 -34.59 59.81 -1.34
N LYS A 167 -34.90 58.90 -0.42
CA LYS A 167 -36.06 58.99 0.49
C LYS A 167 -35.96 60.22 1.40
N GLU A 168 -34.79 60.54 1.94
CA GLU A 168 -34.56 61.77 2.72
C GLU A 168 -34.66 63.04 1.86
N ALA A 169 -34.10 63.04 0.65
CA ALA A 169 -34.16 64.18 -0.27
C ALA A 169 -35.57 64.45 -0.84
N ALA A 170 -36.48 63.48 -0.78
CA ALA A 170 -37.86 63.59 -1.25
C ALA A 170 -38.86 64.11 -0.20
N ALA A 171 -38.43 64.34 1.05
CA ALA A 171 -39.31 64.80 2.12
C ALA A 171 -39.74 66.29 1.94
N PRO A 172 -41.04 66.60 1.86
CA PRO A 172 -41.50 67.99 1.68
C PRO A 172 -41.42 68.79 2.99
N SER A 173 -41.06 70.07 2.89
CA SER A 173 -41.09 71.02 4.01
C SER A 173 -42.52 71.50 4.30
N GLU A 174 -43.09 71.12 5.45
CA GLU A 174 -44.38 71.66 5.90
C GLU A 174 -44.28 73.12 6.39
N PRO A 175 -45.26 73.98 6.04
CA PRO A 175 -45.48 75.26 6.69
C PRO A 175 -46.39 75.15 7.91
N GLU A 176 -46.38 76.19 8.74
CA GLU A 176 -47.01 76.24 10.07
C GLU A 176 -48.51 76.68 10.06
N VAL A 177 -49.21 76.40 11.17
CA VAL A 177 -50.41 77.11 11.72
C VAL A 177 -51.84 76.75 11.24
N GLU A 178 -52.58 76.12 12.18
CA GLU A 178 -54.00 76.29 12.60
C GLU A 178 -55.21 76.17 11.62
N GLY A 179 -56.27 75.46 12.04
CA GLY A 179 -57.59 75.48 11.38
C GLY A 179 -58.63 74.49 11.95
N GLU A 180 -59.60 74.98 12.71
CA GLU A 180 -60.59 74.20 13.50
C GLU A 180 -61.55 73.24 12.73
N SER A 181 -61.66 72.01 13.24
CA SER A 181 -62.92 71.30 13.59
C SER A 181 -63.83 70.59 12.54
N ALA A 182 -64.45 69.52 13.08
CA ALA A 182 -65.84 69.06 12.87
C ALA A 182 -66.26 68.17 11.67
N ALA A 183 -66.96 67.09 12.05
CA ALA A 183 -68.16 66.49 11.44
C ALA A 183 -68.08 65.70 10.10
N ASP A 184 -68.03 64.37 10.25
CA ASP A 184 -69.16 63.44 9.98
C ASP A 184 -69.57 63.04 8.54
N SER A 185 -70.00 61.77 8.44
CA SER A 185 -71.02 61.22 7.51
C SER A 185 -70.70 60.86 6.03
N VAL A 186 -70.70 59.53 5.77
CA VAL A 186 -71.71 58.78 4.96
C VAL A 186 -71.62 58.66 3.41
N GLU A 187 -71.80 57.40 2.96
CA GLU A 187 -72.35 56.86 1.68
C GLU A 187 -71.69 57.02 0.28
N SER A 188 -71.12 55.89 -0.19
CA SER A 188 -71.63 55.07 -1.32
C SER A 188 -71.32 55.37 -2.81
N ALA A 189 -71.35 54.26 -3.57
CA ALA A 189 -71.84 54.08 -4.95
C ALA A 189 -70.93 54.34 -6.18
N GLU A 190 -70.72 53.22 -6.91
CA GLU A 190 -70.86 53.01 -8.37
C GLU A 190 -69.91 53.65 -9.43
N GLU A 191 -69.24 52.72 -10.13
CA GLU A 191 -69.13 52.57 -11.59
C GLU A 191 -68.55 53.67 -12.54
N THR A 192 -67.37 53.31 -13.07
CA THR A 192 -67.00 53.35 -14.52
C THR A 192 -66.75 54.67 -15.26
N THR A 193 -65.60 54.74 -15.95
CA THR A 193 -65.42 54.77 -17.44
C THR A 193 -63.94 55.07 -17.75
N ALA A 194 -63.17 54.46 -18.66
CA ALA A 194 -63.32 53.68 -19.91
C ALA A 194 -62.91 54.47 -21.18
N ASN A 195 -62.42 53.77 -22.22
CA ASN A 195 -61.92 54.23 -23.55
C ASN A 195 -60.44 54.73 -23.58
N LYS A 196 -59.61 54.58 -24.65
CA LYS A 196 -59.80 54.10 -26.06
C LYS A 196 -58.46 53.99 -26.84
N ASP A 197 -58.28 53.66 -28.15
CA ASP A 197 -58.98 53.09 -29.35
C ASP A 197 -57.81 52.62 -30.30
N SER A 198 -57.86 51.80 -31.36
CA SER A 198 -58.91 51.06 -32.08
C SER A 198 -58.31 50.04 -33.10
N LYS A 199 -59.01 48.91 -33.36
CA LYS A 199 -59.18 48.26 -34.71
C LYS A 199 -57.96 47.52 -35.34
N LYS A 200 -58.12 46.56 -36.28
CA LYS A 200 -59.24 46.02 -37.14
C LYS A 200 -58.89 44.55 -37.57
N GLN A 201 -59.62 43.71 -38.34
CA GLN A 201 -60.87 43.76 -39.14
C GLN A 201 -61.43 42.34 -39.47
N GLU A 202 -62.73 42.06 -39.18
CA GLU A 202 -63.59 40.97 -39.77
C GLU A 202 -63.10 39.49 -39.67
N GLU A 203 -63.91 38.42 -39.80
CA GLU A 203 -65.24 38.21 -40.40
C GLU A 203 -66.30 37.47 -39.53
N THR A 204 -67.56 37.94 -39.68
CA THR A 204 -68.87 37.21 -39.71
C THR A 204 -69.28 36.12 -38.69
N SER A 205 -70.13 36.54 -37.74
CA SER A 205 -71.49 36.02 -37.44
C SER A 205 -71.85 34.51 -37.50
N GLY A 206 -72.39 33.99 -36.38
CA GLY A 206 -73.28 32.82 -36.32
C GLY A 206 -74.16 32.86 -35.07
N ALA A 207 -75.48 32.74 -35.21
CA ALA A 207 -76.44 32.92 -34.11
C ALA A 207 -76.74 31.63 -33.33
N ALA A 208 -77.37 31.78 -32.16
CA ALA A 208 -77.63 30.68 -31.22
C ALA A 208 -78.70 29.68 -31.68
N VAL A 209 -78.49 28.41 -31.31
CA VAL A 209 -79.54 27.42 -31.05
C VAL A 209 -79.11 26.61 -29.82
N GLU A 210 -79.85 26.77 -28.71
CA GLU A 210 -80.03 25.71 -27.71
C GLU A 210 -80.99 24.68 -28.32
N GLU A 211 -80.61 23.41 -28.35
CA GLU A 211 -81.46 22.37 -28.94
C GLU A 211 -81.92 21.35 -27.89
N THR A 212 -83.23 21.27 -27.76
CA THR A 212 -83.97 20.66 -26.66
C THR A 212 -83.76 19.14 -26.57
N ARG A 213 -82.94 18.65 -25.63
CA ARG A 213 -82.84 17.20 -25.30
C ARG A 213 -84.06 16.69 -24.50
N ALA A 214 -85.25 17.24 -24.76
CA ALA A 214 -86.47 17.04 -23.96
C ALA A 214 -87.77 17.16 -24.79
N THR A 215 -87.89 16.43 -25.90
CA THR A 215 -89.16 16.25 -26.64
C THR A 215 -89.36 14.85 -27.24
N ALA A 216 -88.29 14.15 -27.64
CA ALA A 216 -88.39 12.85 -28.31
C ALA A 216 -88.96 11.69 -27.44
N ALA A 217 -88.99 11.85 -26.11
CA ALA A 217 -89.38 10.80 -25.17
C ALA A 217 -90.92 10.62 -24.98
N SER A 218 -91.75 11.36 -25.72
CA SER A 218 -93.21 11.37 -25.49
C SER A 218 -94.08 10.87 -26.66
N GLU A 219 -93.48 10.43 -27.77
CA GLU A 219 -94.23 10.00 -28.97
C GLU A 219 -93.85 8.59 -29.46
N LEU A 220 -93.17 7.80 -28.61
CA LEU A 220 -92.89 6.37 -28.79
C LEU A 220 -93.58 5.53 -27.71
N MET A 221 -94.92 5.57 -27.68
CA MET A 221 -95.74 4.59 -26.98
C MET A 221 -96.76 3.95 -27.93
N ALA A 222 -96.28 2.94 -28.66
CA ALA A 222 -97.12 1.95 -29.32
C ALA A 222 -97.24 0.71 -28.42
N GLU A 223 -98.40 0.05 -28.46
CA GLU A 223 -98.64 -1.22 -27.75
C GLU A 223 -97.64 -2.31 -28.18
N PRO A 224 -97.22 -3.22 -27.27
CA PRO A 224 -96.18 -4.21 -27.54
C PRO A 224 -96.68 -5.36 -28.42
N GLU A 225 -96.71 -5.17 -29.74
CA GLU A 225 -97.01 -6.22 -30.71
C GLU A 225 -95.87 -6.48 -31.72
N ASN A 226 -95.49 -7.76 -31.82
CA ASN A 226 -94.63 -8.36 -32.84
C ASN A 226 -93.15 -7.94 -32.86
N THR A 227 -92.39 -8.59 -31.97
CA THR A 227 -91.05 -9.16 -32.23
C THR A 227 -90.62 -9.13 -33.71
N LEU A 228 -89.69 -8.25 -34.09
CA LEU A 228 -89.35 -8.05 -35.51
C LEU A 228 -88.32 -9.10 -35.98
N GLN A 229 -88.62 -9.77 -37.08
CA GLN A 229 -87.77 -10.81 -37.66
C GLN A 229 -87.83 -10.82 -39.19
N ARG A 230 -86.88 -11.53 -39.81
CA ARG A 230 -86.71 -11.60 -41.27
C ARG A 230 -87.98 -12.04 -42.00
N GLY A 231 -88.30 -11.29 -43.06
CA GLY A 231 -89.50 -11.46 -43.85
C GLY A 231 -90.59 -10.42 -43.57
N MET A 232 -90.58 -9.80 -42.38
CA MET A 232 -91.56 -8.78 -42.00
C MET A 232 -91.43 -7.48 -42.80
N ARG A 233 -92.54 -6.76 -42.94
CA ARG A 233 -92.58 -5.39 -43.48
C ARG A 233 -93.40 -4.47 -42.57
N SER A 234 -92.77 -3.44 -41.99
CA SER A 234 -93.45 -2.42 -41.18
C SER A 234 -92.63 -1.13 -41.11
N GLN A 235 -93.21 -0.09 -40.52
CA GLN A 235 -92.51 1.16 -40.23
C GLN A 235 -91.50 0.99 -39.07
N ALA A 236 -91.85 0.21 -38.03
CA ALA A 236 -90.92 -0.17 -36.95
C ALA A 236 -89.67 -0.93 -37.43
N VAL A 237 -89.75 -1.67 -38.54
CA VAL A 237 -88.58 -2.28 -39.20
C VAL A 237 -87.64 -1.22 -39.79
N LYS A 238 -88.18 -0.09 -40.28
CA LYS A 238 -87.38 1.02 -40.80
C LYS A 238 -86.72 1.78 -39.64
N GLU A 239 -87.46 2.05 -38.57
CA GLU A 239 -86.94 2.67 -37.34
C GLU A 239 -85.85 1.82 -36.67
N LEU A 240 -86.03 0.49 -36.62
CA LEU A 240 -84.97 -0.45 -36.20
C LEU A 240 -83.71 -0.33 -37.08
N GLN A 241 -83.87 -0.23 -38.41
CA GLN A 241 -82.74 -0.05 -39.32
C GLN A 241 -82.06 1.31 -39.13
N GLU A 242 -82.82 2.38 -38.90
CA GLU A 242 -82.31 3.73 -38.64
C GLU A 242 -81.53 3.78 -37.33
N ASN A 243 -82.04 3.14 -36.29
CA ASN A 243 -81.36 3.03 -35.00
C ASN A 243 -80.11 2.17 -35.05
N LEU A 244 -80.12 1.04 -35.77
CA LEU A 244 -78.93 0.20 -35.96
C LEU A 244 -77.86 0.91 -36.80
N VAL A 245 -78.23 1.59 -37.89
CA VAL A 245 -77.30 2.42 -38.69
C VAL A 245 -76.70 3.54 -37.82
N ARG A 246 -77.52 4.23 -37.03
CA ARG A 246 -77.09 5.31 -36.11
C ARG A 246 -76.10 4.88 -35.03
N LEU A 247 -76.09 3.58 -34.66
CA LEU A 247 -75.13 3.00 -33.73
C LEU A 247 -73.95 2.28 -34.43
N GLY A 248 -73.78 2.43 -35.75
CA GLY A 248 -72.71 1.78 -36.50
C GLY A 248 -72.89 0.26 -36.72
N PHE A 249 -74.12 -0.23 -36.60
CA PHE A 249 -74.50 -1.63 -36.92
C PHE A 249 -74.98 -1.81 -38.36
N GLY A 250 -74.95 -0.75 -39.18
CA GLY A 250 -75.21 -0.83 -40.61
C GLY A 250 -74.74 0.39 -41.39
N ASP A 251 -74.52 0.19 -42.69
CA ASP A 251 -74.21 1.22 -43.70
C ASP A 251 -75.06 0.92 -44.95
N TRP A 252 -76.35 1.27 -44.89
CA TRP A 252 -77.32 1.04 -45.97
C TRP A 252 -78.53 1.97 -45.87
N ASP A 253 -79.16 2.24 -47.01
CA ASP A 253 -80.47 2.89 -47.08
C ASP A 253 -81.53 2.10 -46.31
N THR A 254 -82.25 2.77 -45.40
CA THR A 254 -83.21 2.10 -44.52
C THR A 254 -84.54 1.84 -45.24
N THR A 255 -85.06 0.62 -45.08
CA THR A 255 -86.29 0.17 -45.74
C THR A 255 -87.28 -0.37 -44.73
N THR A 256 -88.55 -0.42 -45.11
CA THR A 256 -89.58 -1.09 -44.29
C THR A 256 -89.45 -2.61 -44.27
N TYR A 257 -88.44 -3.24 -44.92
CA TYR A 257 -88.31 -4.69 -45.03
C TYR A 257 -87.17 -5.26 -44.19
N PHE A 258 -87.47 -6.27 -43.38
CA PHE A 258 -86.48 -6.97 -42.56
C PHE A 258 -85.80 -8.04 -43.43
N GLY A 259 -84.69 -7.67 -44.04
CA GLY A 259 -83.90 -8.52 -44.92
C GLY A 259 -82.86 -9.37 -44.18
N SER A 260 -82.02 -10.08 -44.93
CA SER A 260 -80.84 -10.76 -44.37
C SER A 260 -79.76 -9.79 -43.88
N THR A 261 -79.71 -8.57 -44.41
CA THR A 261 -78.86 -7.48 -43.90
C THR A 261 -79.33 -7.04 -42.52
N THR A 262 -80.64 -6.78 -42.34
CA THR A 262 -81.26 -6.48 -41.05
C THR A 262 -81.07 -7.61 -40.03
N GLU A 263 -81.21 -8.88 -40.47
CA GLU A 263 -80.94 -10.05 -39.62
C GLU A 263 -79.48 -10.13 -39.17
N GLY A 264 -78.53 -9.81 -40.05
CA GLY A 264 -77.12 -9.67 -39.71
C GLY A 264 -76.88 -8.53 -38.70
N ALA A 265 -77.43 -7.35 -38.97
CA ALA A 265 -77.34 -6.17 -38.10
C ALA A 265 -77.78 -6.45 -36.66
N VAL A 266 -78.93 -7.14 -36.51
CA VAL A 266 -79.46 -7.55 -35.21
C VAL A 266 -78.58 -8.61 -34.55
N LYS A 267 -78.03 -9.58 -35.31
CA LYS A 267 -77.08 -10.57 -34.78
C LYS A 267 -75.77 -9.94 -34.31
N ASP A 268 -75.23 -8.99 -35.06
CA ASP A 268 -74.04 -8.23 -34.69
C ASP A 268 -74.28 -7.42 -33.40
N PHE A 269 -75.41 -6.71 -33.33
CA PHE A 269 -75.80 -5.94 -32.14
C PHE A 269 -75.97 -6.84 -30.90
N GLN A 270 -76.70 -7.95 -31.05
CA GLN A 270 -76.86 -8.95 -30.00
C GLN A 270 -75.52 -9.53 -29.56
N SER A 271 -74.67 -9.94 -30.50
CA SER A 271 -73.37 -10.54 -30.21
C SER A 271 -72.42 -9.56 -29.52
N TYR A 272 -72.46 -8.28 -29.90
CA TYR A 272 -71.60 -7.25 -29.33
C TYR A 272 -72.02 -6.86 -27.90
N HIS A 273 -73.32 -6.72 -27.65
CA HIS A 273 -73.84 -6.36 -26.31
C HIS A 273 -74.10 -7.58 -25.39
N GLY A 274 -73.78 -8.80 -25.83
CA GLY A 274 -73.87 -10.02 -25.00
C GLY A 274 -75.28 -10.62 -24.86
N LEU A 275 -76.16 -10.31 -25.80
CA LEU A 275 -77.54 -10.83 -25.86
C LEU A 275 -77.62 -12.18 -26.60
N THR A 276 -78.79 -12.81 -26.55
CA THR A 276 -79.08 -14.04 -27.31
C THR A 276 -79.01 -13.78 -28.82
N VAL A 277 -77.96 -14.26 -29.49
CA VAL A 277 -77.72 -14.04 -30.93
C VAL A 277 -78.66 -14.87 -31.80
N ASN A 278 -79.90 -14.40 -31.96
CA ASN A 278 -80.97 -15.06 -32.71
C ASN A 278 -81.31 -14.32 -34.03
N GLY A 279 -80.99 -13.03 -34.16
CA GLY A 279 -81.38 -12.18 -35.30
C GLY A 279 -82.84 -11.73 -35.29
N ILE A 280 -83.46 -11.81 -34.11
CA ILE A 280 -84.84 -11.47 -33.82
C ILE A 280 -84.80 -10.27 -32.86
N TYR A 281 -85.43 -9.17 -33.24
CA TYR A 281 -85.60 -8.02 -32.37
C TYR A 281 -86.70 -8.31 -31.35
N ASP A 282 -86.29 -8.91 -30.24
CA ASP A 282 -87.11 -9.17 -29.06
C ASP A 282 -86.98 -8.03 -28.03
N THR A 283 -87.77 -8.10 -26.94
CA THR A 283 -87.81 -7.05 -25.91
C THR A 283 -86.45 -6.76 -25.28
N ASN A 284 -85.62 -7.79 -25.04
CA ASN A 284 -84.27 -7.58 -24.50
C ASN A 284 -83.37 -6.82 -25.50
N THR A 285 -83.52 -7.13 -26.78
CA THR A 285 -82.81 -6.45 -27.87
C THR A 285 -83.29 -5.01 -28.04
N GLN A 286 -84.59 -4.76 -27.87
CA GLN A 286 -85.19 -3.42 -27.86
C GLN A 286 -84.71 -2.58 -26.68
N GLU A 287 -84.86 -3.06 -25.44
CA GLU A 287 -84.44 -2.34 -24.23
C GLU A 287 -82.95 -1.97 -24.28
N LYS A 288 -82.10 -2.87 -24.79
CA LYS A 288 -80.67 -2.59 -24.96
C LYS A 288 -80.39 -1.59 -26.10
N LEU A 289 -81.13 -1.65 -27.21
CA LEU A 289 -80.99 -0.68 -28.31
C LEU A 289 -81.39 0.73 -27.85
N GLU A 290 -82.52 0.86 -27.16
CA GLU A 290 -83.01 2.12 -26.56
C GLU A 290 -82.04 2.65 -25.50
N PHE A 291 -81.46 1.78 -24.67
CA PHE A 291 -80.43 2.16 -23.71
C PHE A 291 -79.17 2.71 -24.38
N GLU A 292 -78.63 2.07 -25.44
CA GLU A 292 -77.48 2.64 -26.16
C GLU A 292 -77.84 3.99 -26.79
N LEU A 293 -78.99 4.11 -27.48
CA LEU A 293 -79.42 5.35 -28.13
C LEU A 293 -79.54 6.55 -27.18
N LEU A 294 -79.82 6.32 -25.90
CA LEU A 294 -79.88 7.36 -24.86
C LEU A 294 -78.50 7.77 -24.33
N ASN A 295 -77.57 6.82 -24.19
CA ASN A 295 -76.29 7.00 -23.48
C ASN A 295 -75.07 7.14 -24.42
N THR A 296 -75.27 6.98 -25.73
CA THR A 296 -74.21 6.99 -26.75
C THR A 296 -73.96 8.39 -27.31
N TYR A 297 -72.69 8.71 -27.60
CA TYR A 297 -72.30 9.95 -28.30
C TYR A 297 -71.72 9.68 -29.69
N PHE A 298 -72.14 10.46 -30.68
CA PHE A 298 -71.73 10.34 -32.09
C PHE A 298 -71.67 11.71 -32.78
N TYR A 299 -71.25 11.75 -34.05
CA TYR A 299 -71.07 12.98 -34.82
C TYR A 299 -72.23 13.99 -34.70
N GLY A 300 -71.89 15.25 -34.43
CA GLY A 300 -72.83 16.35 -34.29
C GLY A 300 -73.49 16.49 -32.91
N ASN A 301 -73.30 15.53 -32.00
CA ASN A 301 -73.83 15.60 -30.63
C ASN A 301 -73.18 16.75 -29.84
N ARG A 302 -73.90 17.28 -28.83
CA ARG A 302 -73.36 18.22 -27.85
C ARG A 302 -73.76 17.84 -26.43
N SER A 303 -72.80 17.85 -25.51
CA SER A 303 -73.01 17.65 -24.08
C SER A 303 -71.73 18.00 -23.30
N THR A 304 -71.82 18.13 -21.98
CA THR A 304 -70.69 18.37 -21.07
C THR A 304 -69.84 17.12 -20.88
N GLU A 305 -70.45 15.93 -20.93
CA GLU A 305 -69.80 14.63 -20.74
C GLU A 305 -68.85 14.29 -21.91
N ILE A 306 -69.07 14.91 -23.08
CA ILE A 306 -68.16 14.80 -24.23
C ILE A 306 -66.77 15.42 -23.93
N LEU A 307 -66.64 16.31 -22.93
CA LEU A 307 -65.33 16.83 -22.49
C LEU A 307 -64.48 15.72 -21.89
N ASP A 308 -64.90 15.11 -20.78
CA ASP A 308 -64.21 13.99 -20.11
C ASP A 308 -63.84 12.85 -21.09
N LEU A 309 -64.75 12.52 -22.01
CA LEU A 309 -64.51 11.49 -23.01
C LEU A 309 -63.48 11.91 -24.08
N GLN A 310 -63.37 13.20 -24.41
CA GLN A 310 -62.28 13.74 -25.24
C GLN A 310 -60.96 13.82 -24.47
N ASP A 311 -60.98 14.25 -23.21
CA ASP A 311 -59.81 14.27 -22.34
C ASP A 311 -59.19 12.88 -22.20
N ARG A 312 -60.01 11.83 -21.98
CA ARG A 312 -59.54 10.43 -21.95
C ARG A 312 -58.93 9.97 -23.28
N LEU A 313 -59.49 10.38 -24.43
CA LEU A 313 -58.93 10.08 -25.75
C LEU A 313 -57.57 10.78 -25.97
N ILE A 314 -57.44 12.04 -25.56
CA ILE A 314 -56.18 12.81 -25.59
C ILE A 314 -55.15 12.19 -24.64
N MET A 315 -55.57 11.83 -23.44
CA MET A 315 -54.77 11.18 -22.40
C MET A 315 -54.22 9.82 -22.85
N LEU A 316 -54.97 9.08 -23.64
CA LEU A 316 -54.52 7.83 -24.27
C LEU A 316 -53.70 8.04 -25.55
N GLY A 317 -53.48 9.28 -25.98
CA GLY A 317 -52.68 9.62 -27.17
C GLY A 317 -53.42 9.59 -28.51
N TYR A 318 -54.74 9.40 -28.51
CA TYR A 318 -55.59 9.47 -29.71
C TYR A 318 -55.96 10.92 -30.10
N GLY A 319 -55.49 11.92 -29.34
CA GLY A 319 -55.79 13.32 -29.59
C GLY A 319 -54.67 14.30 -29.23
N ASN A 320 -54.78 15.49 -29.84
CA ASN A 320 -53.92 16.66 -29.62
C ASN A 320 -54.68 17.93 -30.04
N TRP A 321 -55.80 18.20 -29.36
CA TRP A 321 -56.67 19.35 -29.56
C TRP A 321 -57.29 19.76 -28.22
N ASN A 322 -57.77 21.00 -28.09
CA ASN A 322 -58.45 21.44 -26.87
C ASN A 322 -59.89 20.87 -26.84
N PRO A 323 -60.30 20.13 -25.79
CA PRO A 323 -61.64 19.53 -25.70
C PRO A 323 -62.77 20.54 -25.91
N THR A 324 -63.90 20.08 -26.47
CA THR A 324 -65.11 20.90 -26.58
C THR A 324 -66.36 20.08 -26.29
N VAL A 325 -67.45 20.75 -25.88
CA VAL A 325 -68.78 20.16 -25.67
C VAL A 325 -69.46 19.66 -26.96
N ARG A 326 -68.69 19.36 -28.02
CA ARG A 326 -69.15 18.96 -29.35
C ARG A 326 -68.41 17.71 -29.80
N PHE A 327 -69.15 16.72 -30.28
CA PHE A 327 -68.59 15.57 -30.99
C PHE A 327 -68.38 15.95 -32.45
N GLY A 328 -67.14 16.28 -32.83
CA GLY A 328 -66.75 16.70 -34.17
C GLY A 328 -66.06 15.59 -34.97
N PRO A 329 -65.58 15.88 -36.20
CA PRO A 329 -64.84 14.91 -37.01
C PRO A 329 -63.53 14.49 -36.35
N THR A 330 -62.90 15.37 -35.56
CA THR A 330 -61.69 15.05 -34.78
C THR A 330 -61.99 14.03 -33.69
N THR A 331 -63.09 14.23 -32.96
CA THR A 331 -63.61 13.26 -31.97
C THR A 331 -63.89 11.91 -32.62
N GLU A 332 -64.63 11.91 -33.73
CA GLU A 332 -65.01 10.70 -34.48
C GLU A 332 -63.80 9.89 -34.97
N ASN A 333 -62.80 10.54 -35.56
CA ASN A 333 -61.57 9.88 -36.00
C ASN A 333 -60.75 9.31 -34.83
N ALA A 334 -60.73 9.99 -33.68
CA ALA A 334 -60.05 9.47 -32.48
C ALA A 334 -60.80 8.29 -31.85
N VAL A 335 -62.14 8.30 -31.88
CA VAL A 335 -62.98 7.18 -31.43
C VAL A 335 -62.81 5.97 -32.34
N LEU A 336 -62.74 6.17 -33.66
CA LEU A 336 -62.38 5.13 -34.62
C LEU A 336 -61.00 4.51 -34.29
N ALA A 337 -59.96 5.34 -34.16
CA ALA A 337 -58.60 4.87 -33.87
C ALA A 337 -58.47 4.17 -32.49
N PHE A 338 -59.22 4.63 -31.49
CA PHE A 338 -59.34 3.96 -30.20
C PHE A 338 -60.02 2.59 -30.35
N GLN A 339 -61.17 2.51 -31.03
CA GLN A 339 -61.88 1.26 -31.26
C GLN A 339 -61.06 0.25 -32.08
N GLU A 340 -60.29 0.71 -33.07
CA GLU A 340 -59.38 -0.15 -33.86
C GLU A 340 -58.29 -0.81 -33.01
N SER A 341 -57.93 -0.22 -31.86
CA SER A 341 -56.90 -0.73 -30.95
C SER A 341 -57.39 -1.80 -29.97
N TYR A 342 -58.71 -2.02 -29.86
CA TYR A 342 -59.31 -2.97 -28.91
C TYR A 342 -60.29 -3.93 -29.58
N SER A 343 -59.87 -5.20 -29.73
CA SER A 343 -60.64 -6.24 -30.43
C SER A 343 -61.99 -6.63 -29.79
N ASP A 344 -62.26 -6.15 -28.58
CA ASP A 344 -63.53 -6.29 -27.85
C ASP A 344 -64.53 -5.14 -28.08
N LEU A 345 -64.09 -4.08 -28.76
CA LEU A 345 -64.90 -2.96 -29.25
C LEU A 345 -65.28 -3.14 -30.73
N LYS A 346 -66.38 -2.54 -31.17
CA LYS A 346 -66.74 -2.46 -32.59
C LYS A 346 -66.31 -1.11 -33.14
N VAL A 347 -65.57 -1.11 -34.23
CA VAL A 347 -65.17 0.11 -34.94
C VAL A 347 -66.40 0.72 -35.60
N THR A 348 -66.90 1.81 -35.01
CA THR A 348 -68.13 2.50 -35.40
C THR A 348 -67.95 4.01 -35.51
N GLY A 349 -66.93 4.58 -34.84
CA GLY A 349 -66.77 6.04 -34.67
C GLY A 349 -67.75 6.61 -33.63
N VAL A 350 -68.47 5.74 -32.94
CA VAL A 350 -69.57 6.05 -32.02
C VAL A 350 -69.15 5.64 -30.61
N LEU A 351 -69.18 6.58 -29.66
CA LEU A 351 -68.95 6.31 -28.24
C LEU A 351 -70.15 5.61 -27.62
N ASP A 352 -70.31 4.32 -27.94
CA ASP A 352 -71.24 3.42 -27.25
C ASP A 352 -70.83 3.21 -25.78
N THR A 353 -71.71 2.62 -24.96
CA THR A 353 -71.44 2.47 -23.52
C THR A 353 -70.28 1.54 -23.20
N LYS A 354 -69.90 0.62 -24.10
CA LYS A 354 -68.70 -0.21 -23.95
C LYS A 354 -67.42 0.59 -24.19
N THR A 355 -67.42 1.41 -25.23
CA THR A 355 -66.30 2.28 -25.63
C THR A 355 -66.04 3.32 -24.54
N GLN A 356 -67.08 3.93 -23.97
CA GLN A 356 -66.97 4.83 -22.82
C GLN A 356 -66.41 4.12 -21.57
N ALA A 357 -66.93 2.93 -21.23
CA ALA A 357 -66.43 2.15 -20.09
C ALA A 357 -64.95 1.72 -20.28
N LYS A 358 -64.56 1.37 -21.52
CA LYS A 358 -63.19 1.01 -21.88
C LYS A 358 -62.25 2.22 -21.82
N LEU A 359 -62.67 3.40 -22.29
CA LEU A 359 -61.92 4.65 -22.13
C LEU A 359 -61.64 4.95 -20.65
N LYS A 360 -62.66 4.84 -19.79
CA LYS A 360 -62.50 5.06 -18.35
C LYS A 360 -61.52 4.06 -17.74
N LEU A 361 -61.71 2.76 -17.96
CA LEU A 361 -60.84 1.69 -17.44
C LEU A 361 -59.37 1.86 -17.87
N GLU A 362 -59.13 2.31 -19.11
CA GLU A 362 -57.77 2.49 -19.60
C GLU A 362 -57.08 3.76 -19.05
N THR A 363 -57.84 4.69 -18.47
CA THR A 363 -57.36 5.95 -17.87
C THR A 363 -57.50 6.03 -16.34
N GLU A 364 -57.88 4.92 -15.69
CA GLU A 364 -58.19 4.88 -14.24
C GLU A 364 -56.94 4.86 -13.33
N VAL A 365 -55.77 4.48 -13.87
CA VAL A 365 -54.49 4.37 -13.12
C VAL A 365 -53.38 4.96 -13.99
N LEU A 366 -52.55 5.87 -13.47
CA LEU A 366 -51.49 6.47 -14.28
C LEU A 366 -50.43 5.41 -14.61
N LYS A 367 -50.20 5.23 -15.92
CA LYS A 367 -49.35 4.18 -16.47
C LYS A 367 -48.67 4.66 -17.74
N LYS A 368 -47.58 3.99 -18.11
CA LYS A 368 -46.79 4.30 -19.31
C LYS A 368 -47.63 4.40 -20.57
N GLY A 369 -47.45 5.49 -21.30
CA GLY A 369 -48.22 5.84 -22.49
C GLY A 369 -49.23 6.96 -22.27
N LEU A 370 -49.71 7.18 -21.03
CA LEU A 370 -50.72 8.20 -20.73
C LEU A 370 -50.17 9.64 -20.75
N ARG A 371 -51.08 10.61 -20.93
CA ARG A 371 -50.81 12.05 -21.03
C ARG A 371 -51.78 12.88 -20.18
N SER A 372 -51.35 13.42 -19.04
CA SER A 372 -52.20 14.32 -18.24
C SER A 372 -51.37 15.21 -17.30
N ASP A 373 -52.00 16.17 -16.63
CA ASP A 373 -51.28 17.07 -15.72
C ASP A 373 -50.92 16.39 -14.38
N GLU A 374 -51.72 15.41 -13.93
CA GLU A 374 -51.39 14.55 -12.78
C GLU A 374 -50.12 13.70 -13.04
N VAL A 375 -49.83 13.38 -14.31
CA VAL A 375 -48.57 12.72 -14.72
C VAL A 375 -47.37 13.66 -14.65
N LYS A 376 -47.59 14.98 -14.77
CA LYS A 376 -46.55 16.01 -14.57
C LYS A 376 -46.30 16.22 -13.08
N GLU A 377 -47.36 16.32 -12.28
CA GLU A 377 -47.30 16.40 -10.81
C GLU A 377 -46.60 15.18 -10.20
N LEU A 378 -46.94 13.96 -10.65
CA LEU A 378 -46.22 12.74 -10.28
C LEU A 378 -44.72 12.81 -10.59
N GLN A 379 -44.33 13.40 -11.72
CA GLN A 379 -42.92 13.59 -12.06
C GLN A 379 -42.25 14.62 -11.16
N GLU A 380 -42.90 15.74 -10.89
CA GLU A 380 -42.41 16.79 -9.98
C GLU A 380 -42.19 16.25 -8.56
N ASN A 381 -43.12 15.44 -8.07
CA ASN A 381 -43.03 14.78 -6.77
C ASN A 381 -41.92 13.70 -6.72
N LEU A 382 -41.78 12.86 -7.77
CA LEU A 382 -40.66 11.90 -7.86
C LEU A 382 -39.30 12.60 -7.97
N ILE A 383 -39.19 13.70 -8.70
CA ILE A 383 -37.97 14.50 -8.81
C ILE A 383 -37.63 15.13 -7.45
N ARG A 384 -38.62 15.73 -6.76
CA ARG A 384 -38.45 16.33 -5.43
C ARG A 384 -37.94 15.33 -4.38
N LEU A 385 -38.33 14.06 -4.47
CA LEU A 385 -37.84 12.96 -3.61
C LEU A 385 -36.52 12.33 -4.10
N GLY A 386 -35.87 12.87 -5.14
CA GLY A 386 -34.60 12.36 -5.67
C GLY A 386 -34.70 11.07 -6.49
N PHE A 387 -35.92 10.70 -6.93
CA PHE A 387 -36.15 9.59 -7.87
C PHE A 387 -36.07 10.01 -9.34
N GLY A 388 -35.91 11.31 -9.62
CA GLY A 388 -35.79 11.83 -10.98
C GLY A 388 -34.83 13.00 -11.14
N ASN A 389 -34.31 13.13 -12.36
CA ASN A 389 -33.52 14.26 -12.83
C ASN A 389 -33.79 14.45 -14.33
N TRP A 390 -34.95 15.03 -14.64
CA TRP A 390 -35.42 15.37 -15.99
C TRP A 390 -36.47 16.50 -15.88
N ASN A 391 -36.74 17.21 -16.97
CA ASN A 391 -37.77 18.25 -16.96
C ASN A 391 -39.17 17.60 -16.97
N PRO A 392 -40.07 17.90 -16.02
CA PRO A 392 -41.40 17.32 -15.95
C PRO A 392 -42.21 17.49 -17.24
N THR A 393 -42.94 16.46 -17.64
CA THR A 393 -43.88 16.53 -18.76
C THR A 393 -45.18 15.83 -18.42
N THR A 394 -46.26 16.19 -19.12
CA THR A 394 -47.55 15.48 -19.00
C THR A 394 -47.49 14.02 -19.48
N TYR A 395 -46.41 13.56 -20.12
CA TYR A 395 -46.32 12.21 -20.69
C TYR A 395 -45.65 11.19 -19.75
N PHE A 396 -46.32 10.06 -19.54
CA PHE A 396 -45.79 8.95 -18.73
C PHE A 396 -44.83 8.13 -19.58
N GLY A 397 -43.55 8.53 -19.58
CA GLY A 397 -42.49 7.89 -20.33
C GLY A 397 -41.92 6.62 -19.67
N SER A 398 -40.91 6.02 -20.29
CA SER A 398 -40.11 4.95 -19.67
C SER A 398 -39.21 5.45 -18.54
N THR A 399 -38.88 6.74 -18.50
CA THR A 399 -38.20 7.38 -17.37
C THR A 399 -39.11 7.40 -16.14
N THR A 400 -40.34 7.91 -16.29
CA THR A 400 -41.39 7.90 -15.26
C THR A 400 -41.67 6.47 -14.78
N GLU A 401 -41.79 5.50 -15.69
CA GLU A 401 -41.96 4.08 -15.34
C GLU A 401 -40.79 3.52 -14.50
N SER A 402 -39.54 3.86 -14.86
CA SER A 402 -38.37 3.37 -14.13
C SER A 402 -38.28 4.01 -12.75
N ALA A 403 -38.44 5.33 -12.65
CA ALA A 403 -38.37 6.05 -11.37
C ALA A 403 -39.49 5.65 -10.41
N LEU A 404 -40.69 5.36 -10.92
CA LEU A 404 -41.78 4.84 -10.10
C LEU A 404 -41.50 3.41 -9.62
N LYS A 405 -40.83 2.59 -10.43
CA LYS A 405 -40.36 1.26 -10.00
C LYS A 405 -39.25 1.34 -8.96
N ASP A 406 -38.27 2.23 -9.13
CA ASP A 406 -37.26 2.55 -8.11
C ASP A 406 -37.91 2.95 -6.78
N PHE A 407 -38.93 3.83 -6.83
CA PHE A 407 -39.69 4.27 -5.65
C PHE A 407 -40.43 3.10 -4.99
N GLN A 408 -41.16 2.32 -5.78
CA GLN A 408 -41.86 1.13 -5.30
C GLN A 408 -40.91 0.09 -4.69
N GLU A 409 -39.75 -0.18 -5.30
CA GLU A 409 -38.75 -1.12 -4.78
C GLU A 409 -38.12 -0.59 -3.48
N TYR A 410 -37.76 0.69 -3.43
CA TYR A 410 -37.15 1.30 -2.26
C TYR A 410 -38.09 1.39 -1.05
N HIS A 411 -39.38 1.70 -1.24
CA HIS A 411 -40.38 1.70 -0.15
C HIS A 411 -41.07 0.33 0.05
N VAL A 412 -40.57 -0.74 -0.60
CA VAL A 412 -41.03 -2.14 -0.44
C VAL A 412 -42.52 -2.34 -0.79
N LEU A 413 -42.98 -1.63 -1.82
CA LEU A 413 -44.30 -1.75 -2.43
C LEU A 413 -44.33 -2.84 -3.53
N SER A 414 -45.51 -3.03 -4.14
CA SER A 414 -45.61 -3.83 -5.37
C SER A 414 -44.96 -3.07 -6.53
N VAL A 415 -43.89 -3.61 -7.12
CA VAL A 415 -43.14 -2.98 -8.23
C VAL A 415 -43.89 -3.13 -9.57
N THR A 416 -45.00 -2.40 -9.71
CA THR A 416 -45.90 -2.41 -10.86
C THR A 416 -45.41 -1.48 -11.98
N GLY A 417 -44.83 -0.33 -11.64
CA GLY A 417 -44.62 0.81 -12.56
C GLY A 417 -45.90 1.53 -12.97
N THR A 418 -46.97 1.35 -12.20
CA THR A 418 -48.23 2.10 -12.33
C THR A 418 -48.49 2.84 -11.03
N PHE A 419 -48.98 4.07 -11.12
CA PHE A 419 -49.31 4.89 -9.95
C PHE A 419 -50.68 4.46 -9.42
N ASP A 420 -50.66 3.46 -8.55
CA ASP A 420 -51.82 2.94 -7.83
C ASP A 420 -51.97 3.61 -6.46
N GLU A 421 -53.16 3.50 -5.85
CA GLU A 421 -53.54 4.08 -4.55
C GLU A 421 -52.49 3.80 -3.44
N ALA A 422 -51.87 2.63 -3.44
CA ALA A 422 -50.83 2.26 -2.46
C ALA A 422 -49.51 3.02 -2.69
N THR A 423 -49.18 3.30 -3.95
CA THR A 423 -48.02 4.10 -4.34
C THR A 423 -48.27 5.59 -4.13
N GLU A 424 -49.49 6.06 -4.38
CA GLU A 424 -49.97 7.42 -4.15
C GLU A 424 -49.93 7.82 -2.68
N ASN A 425 -50.63 7.07 -1.81
CA ASN A 425 -50.59 7.28 -0.35
C ASN A 425 -49.15 7.26 0.20
N LYS A 426 -48.26 6.44 -0.38
CA LYS A 426 -46.87 6.38 0.05
C LYS A 426 -46.06 7.60 -0.43
N LEU A 427 -46.27 8.06 -1.66
CA LEU A 427 -45.65 9.25 -2.21
C LEU A 427 -46.02 10.50 -1.39
N GLU A 428 -47.32 10.68 -1.10
CA GLU A 428 -47.80 11.75 -0.22
C GLU A 428 -47.16 11.70 1.16
N SER A 429 -47.08 10.52 1.79
CA SER A 429 -46.45 10.38 3.11
C SER A 429 -44.96 10.76 3.13
N GLU A 430 -44.17 10.39 2.11
CA GLU A 430 -42.76 10.82 2.07
C GLU A 430 -42.64 12.32 1.75
N LEU A 431 -43.53 12.90 0.95
CA LEU A 431 -43.53 14.35 0.69
C LEU A 431 -43.87 15.18 1.95
N GLN A 432 -44.66 14.61 2.87
CA GLN A 432 -45.04 15.25 4.14
C GLN A 432 -44.00 15.02 5.25
N ASP A 433 -43.47 13.79 5.37
CA ASP A 433 -42.60 13.39 6.49
C ASP A 433 -41.10 13.55 6.20
N SER A 434 -40.71 13.99 4.99
CA SER A 434 -39.30 14.27 4.62
C SER A 434 -38.95 15.74 4.69
N TYR A 435 -37.66 16.04 4.93
CA TYR A 435 -37.10 17.38 4.76
C TYR A 435 -36.29 17.49 3.46
N PHE A 436 -36.32 18.68 2.85
CA PHE A 436 -35.72 19.03 1.56
C PHE A 436 -34.79 20.25 1.69
N TYR A 437 -33.88 20.43 0.73
CA TYR A 437 -33.01 21.61 0.67
C TYR A 437 -33.82 22.91 0.73
N GLY A 438 -33.43 23.83 1.61
CA GLY A 438 -34.10 25.10 1.85
C GLY A 438 -35.10 25.11 3.01
N ASP A 439 -35.56 23.94 3.49
CA ASP A 439 -36.54 23.83 4.58
C ASP A 439 -36.02 24.43 5.90
N ARG A 440 -36.96 24.82 6.77
CA ARG A 440 -36.68 25.38 8.10
C ARG A 440 -37.54 24.73 9.18
N ASP A 441 -36.94 23.90 10.02
CA ASP A 441 -37.61 23.19 11.13
C ASP A 441 -36.67 23.00 12.33
N ASN A 442 -37.23 22.73 13.51
CA ASN A 442 -36.45 22.39 14.70
C ASN A 442 -35.96 20.93 14.68
N GLU A 443 -36.64 20.00 14.00
CA GLU A 443 -36.19 18.60 13.93
C GLU A 443 -34.92 18.44 13.07
N ILE A 444 -34.68 19.37 12.12
CA ILE A 444 -33.43 19.49 11.36
C ILE A 444 -32.22 19.68 12.30
N ILE A 445 -32.38 20.36 13.45
CA ILE A 445 -31.32 20.47 14.47
C ILE A 445 -31.01 19.09 15.05
N GLU A 446 -32.00 18.23 15.31
CA GLU A 446 -31.75 16.88 15.82
C GLU A 446 -31.06 16.00 14.78
N ILE A 447 -31.50 16.07 13.51
CA ILE A 447 -30.87 15.38 12.37
C ILE A 447 -29.39 15.80 12.22
N GLN A 448 -29.09 17.09 12.25
CA GLN A 448 -27.71 17.60 12.20
C GLN A 448 -26.89 17.14 13.41
N ASN A 449 -27.45 17.15 14.62
CA ASN A 449 -26.78 16.59 15.81
C ASN A 449 -26.46 15.10 15.62
N ARG A 450 -27.37 14.29 15.08
CA ARG A 450 -27.14 12.86 14.80
C ARG A 450 -26.01 12.68 13.77
N LEU A 451 -25.99 13.46 12.67
CA LEU A 451 -24.88 13.47 11.70
C LEU A 451 -23.52 13.79 12.35
N ILE A 452 -23.47 14.80 13.22
CA ILE A 452 -22.24 15.21 13.94
C ILE A 452 -21.76 14.12 14.92
N MET A 453 -22.67 13.45 15.62
CA MET A 453 -22.33 12.30 16.49
C MET A 453 -21.77 11.12 15.69
N LEU A 454 -22.37 10.84 14.53
CA LEU A 454 -21.92 9.78 13.60
C LEU A 454 -20.64 10.13 12.85
N GLY A 455 -20.24 11.40 12.83
CA GLY A 455 -18.97 11.88 12.27
C GLY A 455 -19.10 12.60 10.93
N PHE A 456 -20.29 12.59 10.31
CA PHE A 456 -20.60 13.19 9.01
C PHE A 456 -20.70 14.73 9.04
N GLY A 457 -20.55 15.37 10.21
CA GLY A 457 -20.60 16.82 10.35
C GLY A 457 -19.73 17.41 11.45
N ASN A 458 -19.24 18.64 11.21
CA ASN A 458 -18.43 19.43 12.14
C ASN A 458 -18.77 20.93 11.97
N TRP A 459 -20.03 21.28 12.24
CA TRP A 459 -20.58 22.63 12.23
C TRP A 459 -21.57 22.79 13.40
N ASP A 460 -21.93 24.01 13.77
CA ASP A 460 -22.97 24.26 14.79
C ASP A 460 -24.39 24.09 14.18
N PRO A 461 -25.27 23.22 14.73
CA PRO A 461 -26.60 22.99 14.18
C PRO A 461 -27.50 24.22 14.09
N THR A 462 -28.29 24.29 13.03
CA THR A 462 -29.28 25.35 12.78
C THR A 462 -30.62 24.76 12.33
N VAL A 463 -31.70 25.55 12.39
CA VAL A 463 -33.01 25.13 11.87
C VAL A 463 -33.07 24.95 10.35
N ARG A 464 -32.04 25.39 9.60
CA ARG A 464 -32.06 25.38 8.13
C ARG A 464 -31.47 24.10 7.57
N PHE A 465 -32.14 23.51 6.58
CA PHE A 465 -31.54 22.54 5.68
C PHE A 465 -30.75 23.30 4.58
N GLY A 466 -29.46 23.53 4.84
CA GLY A 466 -28.52 24.13 3.88
C GLY A 466 -27.55 23.12 3.22
N PRO A 467 -26.67 23.59 2.30
CA PRO A 467 -25.79 22.73 1.49
C PRO A 467 -24.77 21.92 2.30
N THR A 468 -24.43 22.37 3.52
CA THR A 468 -23.60 21.60 4.46
C THR A 468 -24.32 20.36 4.98
N THR A 469 -25.63 20.47 5.24
CA THR A 469 -26.48 19.35 5.65
C THR A 469 -26.72 18.40 4.49
N GLU A 470 -26.97 18.92 3.29
CA GLU A 470 -27.18 18.13 2.08
C GLU A 470 -25.97 17.25 1.76
N ARG A 471 -24.77 17.85 1.73
CA ARG A 471 -23.52 17.12 1.51
C ARG A 471 -23.32 15.99 2.51
N ALA A 472 -23.64 16.24 3.78
CA ALA A 472 -23.56 15.24 4.84
C ALA A 472 -24.62 14.12 4.73
N ILE A 473 -25.85 14.44 4.32
CA ILE A 473 -26.90 13.46 4.03
C ILE A 473 -26.53 12.61 2.81
N LEU A 474 -26.02 13.21 1.74
CA LEU A 474 -25.49 12.49 0.58
C LEU A 474 -24.37 11.52 1.00
N THR A 475 -23.42 11.99 1.83
CA THR A 475 -22.29 11.17 2.31
C THR A 475 -22.77 10.04 3.24
N PHE A 476 -23.80 10.30 4.06
CA PHE A 476 -24.44 9.31 4.93
C PHE A 476 -25.20 8.25 4.12
N GLN A 477 -25.98 8.66 3.11
CA GLN A 477 -26.69 7.76 2.20
C GLN A 477 -25.73 6.92 1.35
N GLU A 478 -24.59 7.47 0.91
CA GLU A 478 -23.57 6.72 0.17
C GLU A 478 -22.86 5.68 1.06
N TYR A 479 -22.68 5.98 2.35
CA TYR A 479 -22.06 5.07 3.32
C TYR A 479 -22.97 3.87 3.68
N TYR A 480 -24.30 4.07 3.74
CA TYR A 480 -25.27 3.04 4.12
C TYR A 480 -26.04 2.50 2.90
N ALA A 481 -25.57 1.35 2.37
CA ALA A 481 -26.09 0.72 1.14
C ALA A 481 -27.57 0.25 1.17
N ASP A 482 -28.27 0.42 2.30
CA ASP A 482 -29.73 0.24 2.45
C ASP A 482 -30.55 1.52 2.19
N LEU A 483 -29.87 2.67 2.00
CA LEU A 483 -30.43 3.96 1.61
C LEU A 483 -30.22 4.25 0.11
N LYS A 484 -31.05 5.12 -0.47
CA LYS A 484 -30.84 5.68 -1.81
C LYS A 484 -30.14 7.03 -1.64
N VAL A 485 -29.11 7.30 -2.46
CA VAL A 485 -28.45 8.60 -2.49
C VAL A 485 -29.33 9.59 -3.24
N THR A 486 -30.14 10.35 -2.49
CA THR A 486 -31.11 11.33 -2.99
C THR A 486 -30.79 12.75 -2.53
N GLY A 487 -30.04 12.91 -1.43
CA GLY A 487 -29.86 14.17 -0.73
C GLY A 487 -31.05 14.56 0.16
N VAL A 488 -32.21 13.93 -0.01
CA VAL A 488 -33.44 14.19 0.74
C VAL A 488 -33.41 13.45 2.07
N ILE A 489 -33.89 14.09 3.15
CA ILE A 489 -33.97 13.46 4.48
C ILE A 489 -35.28 12.65 4.57
N ASP A 490 -35.33 11.55 3.81
CA ASP A 490 -36.49 10.65 3.74
C ASP A 490 -36.73 9.88 5.06
N THR A 491 -37.91 9.30 5.23
CA THR A 491 -38.26 8.62 6.50
C THR A 491 -37.32 7.45 6.84
N LYS A 492 -36.71 6.81 5.82
CA LYS A 492 -35.68 5.77 5.98
C LYS A 492 -34.35 6.35 6.47
N THR A 493 -33.91 7.46 5.92
CA THR A 493 -32.70 8.20 6.30
C THR A 493 -32.81 8.67 7.74
N GLN A 494 -33.97 9.21 8.14
CA GLN A 494 -34.26 9.57 9.53
C GLN A 494 -34.23 8.34 10.46
N ALA A 495 -34.90 7.25 10.10
CA ALA A 495 -34.90 6.01 10.87
C ALA A 495 -33.49 5.42 11.02
N LYS A 496 -32.67 5.50 9.97
CA LYS A 496 -31.28 5.03 9.95
C LYS A 496 -30.37 5.91 10.80
N LEU A 497 -30.46 7.25 10.68
CA LEU A 497 -29.76 8.21 11.54
C LEU A 497 -30.07 7.94 13.03
N LYS A 498 -31.32 7.61 13.34
CA LYS A 498 -31.74 7.24 14.69
C LYS A 498 -31.15 5.90 15.13
N GLN A 499 -31.29 4.85 14.34
CA GLN A 499 -30.74 3.51 14.63
C GLN A 499 -29.24 3.57 14.95
N GLU A 500 -28.45 4.22 14.10
CA GLU A 500 -26.99 4.25 14.23
C GLU A 500 -26.51 5.14 15.39
N THR A 501 -27.40 5.93 16.02
CA THR A 501 -27.09 6.79 17.18
C THR A 501 -27.55 6.25 18.53
N GLU A 502 -28.41 5.22 18.60
CA GLU A 502 -28.98 4.74 19.87
C GLU A 502 -27.99 3.99 20.78
N ASP A 503 -27.03 3.23 20.23
CA ASP A 503 -26.06 2.40 20.98
C ASP A 503 -24.62 2.97 21.03
N LEU A 504 -24.41 4.24 20.67
CA LEU A 504 -23.08 4.85 20.57
C LEU A 504 -22.29 4.85 21.88
N LEU A 505 -21.04 4.37 21.84
CA LEU A 505 -20.18 4.39 23.03
C LEU A 505 -19.59 5.80 23.24
N HIS A 506 -20.20 6.55 24.16
CA HIS A 506 -19.78 7.89 24.53
C HIS A 506 -19.53 8.02 26.04
N LYS A 507 -18.96 9.16 26.44
CA LYS A 507 -18.73 9.54 27.84
C LYS A 507 -19.99 9.37 28.70
N GLY A 508 -19.90 8.56 29.75
CA GLY A 508 -21.03 8.21 30.63
C GLY A 508 -21.54 6.77 30.45
N VAL A 509 -21.39 6.17 29.26
CA VAL A 509 -21.88 4.81 28.95
C VAL A 509 -21.17 3.75 29.80
N ARG A 510 -21.91 2.67 30.12
CA ARG A 510 -21.39 1.46 30.77
C ARG A 510 -21.79 0.19 30.02
N SER A 511 -20.81 -0.52 29.47
CA SER A 511 -20.99 -1.83 28.81
C SER A 511 -19.66 -2.59 28.76
N ASP A 512 -19.70 -3.88 28.38
CA ASP A 512 -18.46 -4.65 28.15
C ASP A 512 -17.74 -4.22 26.85
N ALA A 513 -18.47 -3.76 25.83
CA ALA A 513 -17.88 -3.19 24.61
C ALA A 513 -17.00 -1.95 24.90
N VAL A 514 -17.33 -1.15 25.92
CA VAL A 514 -16.48 -0.04 26.40
C VAL A 514 -15.14 -0.54 26.96
N LYS A 515 -15.10 -1.74 27.53
CA LYS A 515 -13.88 -2.37 28.05
C LYS A 515 -13.04 -2.93 26.90
N GLU A 516 -13.67 -3.54 25.90
CA GLU A 516 -13.03 -4.02 24.68
C GLU A 516 -12.39 -2.87 23.89
N LEU A 517 -13.13 -1.76 23.68
CA LEU A 517 -12.61 -0.50 23.15
C LEU A 517 -11.39 0.00 23.93
N GLN A 518 -11.42 -0.04 25.27
CA GLN A 518 -10.28 0.37 26.09
C GLN A 518 -9.08 -0.55 25.91
N GLN A 519 -9.28 -1.87 25.84
CA GLN A 519 -8.22 -2.84 25.57
C GLN A 519 -7.55 -2.56 24.23
N GLU A 520 -8.32 -2.31 23.17
CA GLU A 520 -7.78 -2.07 21.84
C GLU A 520 -7.08 -0.70 21.71
N LEU A 521 -7.65 0.37 22.30
CA LEU A 521 -6.97 1.67 22.37
C LEU A 521 -5.63 1.60 23.14
N ILE A 522 -5.56 0.79 24.22
CA ILE A 522 -4.31 0.54 24.94
C ILE A 522 -3.33 -0.24 24.05
N ARG A 523 -3.79 -1.30 23.37
CA ARG A 523 -2.97 -2.13 22.47
C ARG A 523 -2.36 -1.31 21.34
N LEU A 524 -3.12 -0.39 20.75
CA LEU A 524 -2.68 0.55 19.71
C LEU A 524 -1.85 1.74 20.24
N GLY A 525 -1.58 1.80 21.54
CA GLY A 525 -0.71 2.81 22.17
C GLY A 525 -1.38 4.15 22.48
N PHE A 526 -2.71 4.26 22.32
CA PHE A 526 -3.51 5.41 22.74
C PHE A 526 -3.90 5.37 24.22
N GLY A 527 -3.46 4.35 24.97
CA GLY A 527 -3.79 4.21 26.39
C GLY A 527 -2.73 3.53 27.27
N ASN A 528 -2.82 3.83 28.57
CA ASN A 528 -1.99 3.26 29.64
C ASN A 528 -2.75 3.33 30.98
N TRP A 529 -3.76 2.48 31.13
CA TRP A 529 -4.57 2.30 32.35
C TRP A 529 -5.18 0.89 32.36
N ASN A 530 -5.79 0.48 33.48
CA ASN A 530 -6.51 -0.80 33.54
C ASN A 530 -7.91 -0.67 32.91
N PRO A 531 -8.28 -1.47 31.89
CA PRO A 531 -9.58 -1.40 31.23
C PRO A 531 -10.77 -1.55 32.19
N THR A 532 -11.81 -0.73 32.00
CA THR A 532 -13.06 -0.81 32.76
C THR A 532 -14.27 -0.77 31.83
N THR A 533 -15.42 -1.23 32.31
CA THR A 533 -16.70 -1.13 31.59
C THR A 533 -17.28 0.29 31.55
N TYR A 534 -16.55 1.34 31.96
CA TYR A 534 -17.05 2.72 32.02
C TYR A 534 -16.29 3.66 31.08
N PHE A 535 -17.02 4.42 30.27
CA PHE A 535 -16.46 5.38 29.34
C PHE A 535 -16.23 6.71 30.08
N GLY A 536 -15.04 6.85 30.67
CA GLY A 536 -14.64 8.03 31.41
C GLY A 536 -14.00 9.12 30.56
N SER A 537 -13.59 10.21 31.19
CA SER A 537 -12.83 11.29 30.54
C SER A 537 -11.45 10.86 30.04
N THR A 538 -10.87 9.78 30.56
CA THR A 538 -9.66 9.15 30.02
C THR A 538 -9.94 8.46 28.69
N THR A 539 -11.03 7.67 28.62
CA THR A 539 -11.51 7.00 27.41
C THR A 539 -11.86 8.02 26.32
N GLU A 540 -12.58 9.09 26.66
CA GLU A 540 -12.91 10.19 25.75
C GLU A 540 -11.66 10.84 25.15
N LYS A 541 -10.63 11.12 25.97
CA LYS A 541 -9.36 11.68 25.49
C LYS A 541 -8.61 10.73 24.56
N ALA A 542 -8.68 9.42 24.80
CA ALA A 542 -8.04 8.42 23.97
C ALA A 542 -8.76 8.24 22.62
N VAL A 543 -10.09 8.25 22.60
CA VAL A 543 -10.88 8.29 21.35
C VAL A 543 -10.60 9.57 20.57
N LYS A 544 -10.56 10.74 21.21
CA LYS A 544 -10.15 12.00 20.55
C LYS A 544 -8.72 11.96 20.02
N ALA A 545 -7.79 11.33 20.74
CA ALA A 545 -6.40 11.16 20.26
C ALA A 545 -6.33 10.21 19.05
N PHE A 546 -7.07 9.11 19.07
CA PHE A 546 -7.19 8.16 17.95
C PHE A 546 -7.80 8.84 16.71
N GLN A 547 -8.95 9.49 16.87
CA GLN A 547 -9.63 10.23 15.81
C GLN A 547 -8.69 11.26 15.17
N LYS A 548 -8.04 12.11 15.99
CA LYS A 548 -7.07 13.11 15.51
C LYS A 548 -5.85 12.50 14.81
N TYR A 549 -5.37 11.33 15.22
CA TYR A 549 -4.22 10.67 14.60
C TYR A 549 -4.55 10.12 13.20
N TYR A 550 -5.79 9.65 12.99
CA TYR A 550 -6.23 9.05 11.73
C TYR A 550 -7.05 9.99 10.82
N GLY A 551 -7.13 11.29 11.17
CA GLY A 551 -7.86 12.29 10.37
C GLY A 551 -9.39 12.21 10.48
N LEU A 552 -9.90 11.55 11.53
CA LEU A 552 -11.35 11.45 11.77
C LEU A 552 -11.85 12.67 12.56
N ASN A 553 -13.16 12.92 12.46
CA ASN A 553 -13.89 13.91 13.25
C ASN A 553 -13.64 13.70 14.77
N VAL A 554 -13.17 14.75 15.46
CA VAL A 554 -12.58 14.65 16.82
C VAL A 554 -13.64 14.88 17.93
N ASN A 555 -14.81 14.27 17.76
CA ASN A 555 -15.93 14.43 18.69
C ASN A 555 -15.77 13.64 20.02
N GLY A 556 -14.94 12.60 20.05
CA GLY A 556 -14.71 11.71 21.20
C GLY A 556 -15.79 10.67 21.46
N ILE A 557 -16.70 10.48 20.51
CA ILE A 557 -17.72 9.44 20.48
C ILE A 557 -17.17 8.29 19.64
N PHE A 558 -17.23 7.06 20.16
CA PHE A 558 -16.85 5.89 19.37
C PHE A 558 -18.06 5.45 18.53
N ASN A 559 -18.11 6.03 17.33
CA ASN A 559 -19.12 5.80 16.29
C ASN A 559 -18.64 4.79 15.23
N ARG A 560 -19.52 4.42 14.28
CA ARG A 560 -19.23 3.41 13.25
C ARG A 560 -17.95 3.70 12.46
N ILE A 561 -17.76 4.94 12.01
CA ILE A 561 -16.53 5.37 11.31
C ILE A 561 -15.27 5.18 12.18
N THR A 562 -15.35 5.54 13.47
CA THR A 562 -14.24 5.34 14.42
C THR A 562 -14.01 3.84 14.70
N GLN A 563 -15.06 3.03 14.74
CA GLN A 563 -15.00 1.58 14.91
C GLN A 563 -14.36 0.88 13.73
N ASP A 564 -14.84 1.11 12.50
CA ASP A 564 -14.29 0.46 11.30
C ASP A 564 -12.81 0.81 11.10
N ARG A 565 -12.41 2.05 11.40
CA ARG A 565 -11.00 2.45 11.39
C ARG A 565 -10.19 1.82 12.52
N LEU A 566 -10.78 1.59 13.70
CA LEU A 566 -10.12 0.88 14.80
C LEU A 566 -9.91 -0.60 14.46
N GLU A 567 -10.91 -1.26 13.87
CA GLU A 567 -10.85 -2.66 13.44
C GLU A 567 -9.87 -2.87 12.27
N GLU A 568 -9.90 -1.99 11.26
CA GLU A 568 -8.95 -2.00 10.14
C GLU A 568 -7.50 -1.90 10.65
N ILE A 569 -7.19 -0.86 11.43
CA ILE A 569 -5.86 -0.65 11.99
C ILE A 569 -5.48 -1.79 12.96
N GLY A 570 -6.42 -2.24 13.78
CA GLY A 570 -6.23 -3.34 14.73
C GLY A 570 -5.84 -4.66 14.06
N SER A 571 -6.41 -4.93 12.88
CA SER A 571 -6.10 -6.13 12.08
C SER A 571 -4.66 -6.17 11.54
N LEU A 572 -3.98 -5.02 11.44
CA LEU A 572 -2.63 -4.91 10.88
C LEU A 572 -1.57 -5.27 11.94
N PRO A 573 -0.73 -6.31 11.72
CA PRO A 573 0.40 -6.63 12.59
C PRO A 573 1.54 -5.61 12.42
N LEU A 574 2.38 -5.45 13.45
CA LEU A 574 3.49 -4.50 13.38
C LEU A 574 4.56 -4.99 12.38
N GLY A 575 4.87 -4.22 11.36
CA GLY A 575 5.76 -4.64 10.28
C GLY A 575 6.35 -3.49 9.46
N PRO A 576 7.31 -3.78 8.55
CA PRO A 576 8.13 -2.78 7.88
C PRO A 576 7.35 -1.64 7.21
N GLY A 577 7.68 -0.40 7.58
CA GLY A 577 7.07 0.82 7.03
C GLY A 577 5.86 1.34 7.80
N LEU A 578 5.26 0.54 8.69
CA LEU A 578 4.14 0.96 9.54
C LEU A 578 4.55 2.12 10.46
N LYS A 579 3.65 3.08 10.69
CA LYS A 579 3.77 4.14 11.71
C LYS A 579 2.57 4.07 12.64
N ARG A 580 2.78 3.82 13.93
CA ARG A 580 1.75 3.75 14.98
C ARG A 580 2.36 4.02 16.38
N PRO A 581 1.59 4.48 17.37
CA PRO A 581 2.08 4.72 18.73
C PRO A 581 2.61 3.45 19.43
N ASP A 582 1.93 2.31 19.27
CA ASP A 582 2.32 1.01 19.86
C ASP A 582 3.72 0.52 19.46
N VAL A 583 4.18 0.84 18.25
CA VAL A 583 5.53 0.55 17.77
C VAL A 583 6.60 1.14 18.68
N LYS A 584 6.32 2.26 19.38
CA LYS A 584 7.21 2.83 20.38
C LYS A 584 7.37 1.91 21.60
N ASN A 585 6.26 1.38 22.13
CA ASN A 585 6.25 0.45 23.26
C ASN A 585 6.96 -0.88 22.88
N TYR A 586 6.73 -1.36 21.66
CA TYR A 586 7.43 -2.51 21.10
C TYR A 586 8.95 -2.28 21.00
N GLN A 587 9.37 -1.09 20.57
CA GLN A 587 10.80 -0.71 20.54
C GLN A 587 11.42 -0.61 21.94
N GLU A 588 10.69 -0.08 22.93
CA GLU A 588 11.13 -0.03 24.33
C GLU A 588 11.31 -1.43 24.91
N THR A 589 10.39 -2.35 24.62
CA THR A 589 10.51 -3.77 24.99
C THR A 589 11.73 -4.45 24.34
N LEU A 590 11.98 -4.23 23.05
CA LEU A 590 13.17 -4.76 22.38
C LEU A 590 14.47 -4.18 22.95
N MET A 591 14.48 -2.94 23.46
CA MET A 591 15.63 -2.37 24.16
C MET A 591 15.81 -2.99 25.55
N GLN A 592 14.74 -3.17 26.32
CA GLN A 592 14.77 -3.80 27.64
C GLN A 592 15.25 -5.27 27.57
N LEU A 593 14.83 -6.02 26.56
CA LEU A 593 15.31 -7.39 26.28
C LEU A 593 16.72 -7.43 25.63
N GLY A 594 17.39 -6.28 25.45
CA GLY A 594 18.73 -6.19 24.87
C GLY A 594 18.82 -6.49 23.37
N PHE A 595 17.69 -6.56 22.65
CA PHE A 595 17.65 -6.72 21.18
C PHE A 595 17.94 -5.44 20.42
N ALA A 596 17.85 -4.29 21.10
CA ALA A 596 18.12 -2.98 20.54
C ALA A 596 18.94 -2.11 21.50
N THR A 597 19.67 -1.15 20.93
CA THR A 597 20.51 -0.18 21.65
C THR A 597 20.29 1.24 21.11
N TRP A 598 19.02 1.58 20.84
CA TRP A 598 18.64 2.91 20.35
C TRP A 598 18.60 3.92 21.50
N THR A 599 18.72 5.22 21.19
CA THR A 599 18.70 6.28 22.20
C THR A 599 17.29 6.72 22.58
N ASN A 600 16.35 6.64 21.63
CA ASN A 600 14.93 6.92 21.80
C ASN A 600 14.15 5.91 20.94
N ALA A 601 13.00 5.44 21.44
CA ALA A 601 12.02 4.72 20.64
C ALA A 601 11.18 5.69 19.78
N THR A 602 10.59 5.17 18.71
CA THR A 602 9.84 5.92 17.71
C THR A 602 8.61 5.16 17.25
N GLU A 603 7.62 5.89 16.71
CA GLU A 603 6.40 5.30 16.14
C GLU A 603 6.64 4.58 14.80
N CYS A 604 7.82 4.73 14.17
CA CYS A 604 8.13 4.07 12.89
C CYS A 604 8.65 2.64 13.09
N PHE A 605 8.01 1.66 12.47
CA PHE A 605 8.55 0.32 12.27
C PHE A 605 9.55 0.35 11.09
N CYS A 606 10.62 1.11 11.30
CA CYS A 606 11.67 1.38 10.34
C CYS A 606 12.67 0.20 10.28
N ALA A 607 13.57 0.17 9.29
CA ALA A 607 14.51 -0.94 9.05
C ALA A 607 15.39 -1.35 10.26
N LYS A 608 15.60 -0.45 11.24
CA LYS A 608 16.25 -0.80 12.52
C LYS A 608 15.38 -1.74 13.36
N THR A 609 14.09 -1.40 13.48
CA THR A 609 13.06 -2.14 14.23
C THR A 609 12.82 -3.51 13.60
N GLU A 610 12.69 -3.57 12.27
CA GLU A 610 12.62 -4.83 11.52
C GLU A 610 13.84 -5.73 11.79
N LYS A 611 15.06 -5.17 11.78
CA LYS A 611 16.28 -5.94 12.05
C LYS A 611 16.27 -6.53 13.47
N ALA A 612 15.91 -5.75 14.47
CA ALA A 612 15.81 -6.22 15.85
C ALA A 612 14.71 -7.28 16.03
N THR A 613 13.57 -7.11 15.34
CA THR A 613 12.47 -8.11 15.27
C THR A 613 12.96 -9.44 14.69
N LYS A 614 13.67 -9.39 13.55
CA LYS A 614 14.27 -10.58 12.93
C LYS A 614 15.33 -11.23 13.82
N GLU A 615 16.07 -10.46 14.61
CA GLU A 615 17.04 -10.99 15.57
C GLU A 615 16.36 -11.66 16.77
N PHE A 616 15.27 -11.07 17.30
CA PHE A 616 14.41 -11.65 18.34
C PHE A 616 13.79 -12.98 17.87
N GLN A 617 13.12 -12.97 16.71
CA GLN A 617 12.51 -14.16 16.12
C GLN A 617 13.54 -15.27 15.92
N LYS A 618 14.69 -14.95 15.32
CA LYS A 618 15.79 -15.92 15.12
C LYS A 618 16.32 -16.47 16.44
N TYR A 619 16.43 -15.65 17.49
CA TYR A 619 16.93 -16.09 18.79
C TYR A 619 15.97 -17.06 19.48
N HIS A 620 14.67 -16.77 19.51
CA HIS A 620 13.68 -17.65 20.14
C HIS A 620 13.24 -18.83 19.25
N GLY A 621 13.65 -18.88 17.98
CA GLY A 621 13.34 -19.98 17.05
C GLY A 621 12.02 -19.81 16.29
N LEU A 622 11.49 -18.59 16.25
CA LEU A 622 10.27 -18.21 15.53
C LEU A 622 10.55 -18.02 14.02
N PRO A 623 9.52 -18.01 13.16
CA PRO A 623 9.65 -17.61 11.75
C PRO A 623 10.26 -16.20 11.64
N VAL A 624 11.35 -16.07 10.88
CA VAL A 624 12.14 -14.81 10.79
C VAL A 624 11.55 -13.87 9.73
N THR A 625 10.33 -13.40 9.98
CA THR A 625 9.57 -12.53 9.07
C THR A 625 9.99 -11.06 9.15
N GLY A 626 10.32 -10.58 10.35
CA GLY A 626 10.40 -9.15 10.67
C GLY A 626 9.05 -8.47 10.85
N ILE A 627 7.97 -9.25 10.95
CA ILE A 627 6.61 -8.83 11.26
C ILE A 627 6.25 -9.43 12.61
N VAL A 628 5.68 -8.63 13.51
CA VAL A 628 5.18 -9.08 14.81
C VAL A 628 3.84 -9.78 14.59
N ASP A 629 3.89 -11.10 14.37
CA ASP A 629 2.72 -11.97 14.39
C ASP A 629 2.34 -12.34 15.84
N GLU A 630 1.17 -12.96 16.00
CA GLU A 630 0.63 -13.43 17.29
C GLU A 630 1.64 -14.30 18.08
N ASN A 631 2.48 -15.08 17.39
CA ASN A 631 3.52 -15.90 18.03
C ASN A 631 4.70 -15.04 18.53
N THR A 632 5.10 -14.02 17.76
CA THR A 632 6.13 -13.06 18.14
C THR A 632 5.66 -12.19 19.31
N GLU A 633 4.41 -11.74 19.29
CA GLU A 633 3.77 -10.95 20.35
C GLU A 633 3.70 -11.75 21.66
N LYS A 634 3.07 -12.94 21.65
CA LYS A 634 3.00 -13.84 22.82
C LYS A 634 4.37 -14.23 23.36
N LYS A 635 5.38 -14.40 22.49
CA LYS A 635 6.73 -14.70 22.94
C LYS A 635 7.38 -13.47 23.62
N LEU A 636 7.17 -12.27 23.08
CA LEU A 636 7.64 -11.01 23.66
C LEU A 636 7.05 -10.79 25.06
N GLU A 637 5.74 -10.99 25.23
CA GLU A 637 5.05 -10.95 26.53
C GLU A 637 5.63 -11.98 27.51
N SER A 638 5.89 -13.22 27.06
CA SER A 638 6.49 -14.25 27.92
C SER A 638 7.89 -13.87 28.39
N GLU A 639 8.74 -13.31 27.53
CA GLU A 639 10.08 -12.89 27.94
C GLU A 639 10.04 -11.67 28.87
N LEU A 640 9.09 -10.74 28.71
CA LEU A 640 8.90 -9.64 29.66
C LEU A 640 8.46 -10.09 31.06
N ARG A 641 7.68 -11.17 31.15
CA ARG A 641 7.14 -11.69 32.42
C ARG A 641 8.07 -12.69 33.11
N ASP A 642 8.74 -13.54 32.33
CA ASP A 642 9.46 -14.72 32.82
C ASP A 642 10.99 -14.52 32.86
N SER A 643 11.50 -13.33 32.51
CA SER A 643 12.92 -12.94 32.60
C SER A 643 13.19 -12.04 33.80
N TYR A 644 14.45 -12.03 34.26
CA TYR A 644 14.92 -11.09 35.28
C TYR A 644 15.90 -10.05 34.70
N PHE A 645 15.63 -8.78 35.01
CA PHE A 645 16.35 -7.59 34.58
C PHE A 645 17.17 -6.98 35.73
N TYR A 646 17.98 -5.97 35.41
CA TYR A 646 18.73 -5.22 36.42
C TYR A 646 17.79 -4.53 37.43
N ASP A 647 18.18 -4.56 38.72
CA ASP A 647 17.43 -4.05 39.88
C ASP A 647 16.20 -4.86 40.36
N ASP A 648 15.79 -5.91 39.63
CA ASP A 648 14.69 -6.82 40.04
C ASP A 648 14.95 -7.51 41.38
N ARG A 649 13.86 -7.96 42.02
CA ARG A 649 13.86 -8.57 43.36
C ARG A 649 12.96 -9.80 43.45
N ASP A 650 13.57 -10.98 43.53
CA ASP A 650 12.90 -12.28 43.59
C ASP A 650 13.69 -13.27 44.47
N ALA A 651 13.01 -14.28 45.00
CA ALA A 651 13.65 -15.44 45.63
C ALA A 651 14.38 -16.33 44.60
N GLU A 652 13.86 -16.51 43.38
CA GLU A 652 14.46 -17.42 42.38
C GLU A 652 15.81 -16.90 41.83
N ILE A 653 15.99 -15.57 41.82
CA ILE A 653 17.28 -14.90 41.57
C ILE A 653 18.39 -15.44 42.51
N VAL A 654 18.05 -15.88 43.72
CA VAL A 654 19.02 -16.49 44.65
C VAL A 654 19.50 -17.85 44.14
N GLU A 655 18.62 -18.67 43.55
CA GLU A 655 19.02 -19.96 42.96
C GLU A 655 19.89 -19.74 41.72
N LEU A 656 19.47 -18.85 40.81
CA LEU A 656 20.22 -18.53 39.58
C LEU A 656 21.63 -17.98 39.91
N GLN A 657 21.77 -17.18 40.96
CA GLN A 657 23.08 -16.74 41.46
C GLN A 657 23.93 -17.89 42.03
N ASN A 658 23.34 -18.81 42.80
CA ASN A 658 24.06 -20.01 43.27
C ASN A 658 24.53 -20.89 42.10
N ARG A 659 23.71 -21.09 41.07
CA ARG A 659 24.07 -21.85 39.86
C ARG A 659 25.22 -21.20 39.10
N LEU A 660 25.19 -19.87 38.88
CA LEU A 660 26.30 -19.12 38.27
C LEU A 660 27.61 -19.22 39.07
N ILE A 661 27.55 -19.21 40.41
CA ILE A 661 28.72 -19.41 41.28
C ILE A 661 29.25 -20.84 41.15
N ALA A 662 28.37 -21.85 41.15
CA ALA A 662 28.75 -23.27 41.00
C ALA A 662 29.44 -23.55 39.66
N LEU A 663 29.06 -22.83 38.60
CA LEU A 663 29.67 -22.88 37.26
C LEU A 663 30.94 -22.02 37.12
N GLY A 664 31.40 -21.37 38.20
CA GLY A 664 32.63 -20.59 38.23
C GLY A 664 32.53 -19.18 37.65
N PHE A 665 31.31 -18.67 37.39
CA PHE A 665 31.07 -17.28 36.94
C PHE A 665 30.96 -16.29 38.12
N GLY A 666 31.15 -16.75 39.36
CA GLY A 666 30.95 -15.92 40.54
C GLY A 666 31.70 -16.36 41.80
N SER A 667 31.87 -15.40 42.70
CA SER A 667 32.37 -15.56 44.06
C SER A 667 31.86 -14.40 44.93
N TRP A 668 30.56 -14.46 45.26
CA TRP A 668 29.87 -13.50 46.11
C TRP A 668 28.80 -14.24 46.95
N ASN A 669 28.23 -13.58 47.96
CA ASN A 669 27.09 -14.13 48.71
C ASN A 669 25.78 -13.79 47.97
N PRO A 670 24.99 -14.77 47.49
CA PRO A 670 23.76 -14.50 46.76
C PRO A 670 22.76 -13.61 47.50
N THR A 671 22.00 -12.81 46.75
CA THR A 671 20.91 -11.99 47.29
C THR A 671 19.71 -12.00 46.36
N VAL A 672 18.52 -11.70 46.90
CA VAL A 672 17.26 -11.59 46.13
C VAL A 672 17.29 -10.52 45.04
N ARG A 673 18.27 -9.60 45.04
CA ARG A 673 18.37 -8.51 44.05
C ARG A 673 19.24 -8.91 42.87
N PHE A 674 18.79 -8.59 41.66
CA PHE A 674 19.63 -8.56 40.48
C PHE A 674 20.54 -7.31 40.52
N GLY A 675 21.80 -7.50 40.89
CA GLY A 675 22.77 -6.39 41.00
C GLY A 675 23.84 -6.39 39.90
N PRO A 676 24.70 -5.36 39.86
CA PRO A 676 25.83 -5.26 38.92
C PRO A 676 26.93 -6.32 39.13
N THR A 677 26.83 -7.17 40.15
CA THR A 677 27.61 -8.42 40.28
C THR A 677 26.99 -9.54 39.46
N THR A 678 25.67 -9.72 39.60
CA THR A 678 24.85 -10.71 38.89
C THR A 678 24.88 -10.45 37.39
N GLU A 679 24.61 -9.21 36.97
CA GLU A 679 24.67 -8.76 35.57
C GLU A 679 26.00 -9.13 34.88
N ARG A 680 27.14 -8.80 35.50
CA ARG A 680 28.46 -9.12 34.93
C ARG A 680 28.73 -10.63 34.84
N ALA A 681 28.18 -11.43 35.74
CA ALA A 681 28.27 -12.88 35.67
C ALA A 681 27.37 -13.45 34.56
N VAL A 682 26.17 -12.89 34.37
CA VAL A 682 25.25 -13.22 33.26
C VAL A 682 25.88 -12.87 31.92
N ILE A 683 26.46 -11.68 31.76
CA ILE A 683 27.23 -11.26 30.58
C ILE A 683 28.40 -12.22 30.31
N ALA A 684 29.14 -12.62 31.35
CA ALA A 684 30.26 -13.56 31.21
C ALA A 684 29.78 -14.97 30.80
N PHE A 685 28.66 -15.43 31.35
CA PHE A 685 28.03 -16.71 31.02
C PHE A 685 27.50 -16.74 29.57
N GLN A 686 26.71 -15.74 29.19
CA GLN A 686 26.18 -15.57 27.82
C GLN A 686 27.28 -15.42 26.76
N LYS A 687 28.44 -14.87 27.14
CA LYS A 687 29.61 -14.75 26.25
C LYS A 687 30.39 -16.06 26.12
N TYR A 688 30.29 -16.97 27.08
CA TYR A 688 31.02 -18.24 27.09
C TYR A 688 30.24 -19.37 26.40
N TYR A 689 28.94 -19.50 26.68
CA TYR A 689 28.10 -20.51 26.04
C TYR A 689 27.53 -20.02 24.72
N SER A 690 27.74 -20.80 23.65
CA SER A 690 27.21 -20.46 22.33
C SER A 690 25.68 -20.60 22.27
N GLY A 691 25.06 -19.85 21.36
CA GLY A 691 23.60 -19.84 21.18
C GLY A 691 22.84 -18.89 22.12
N LEU A 692 23.50 -18.31 23.13
CA LEU A 692 22.96 -17.22 23.94
C LEU A 692 23.29 -15.84 23.33
N LYS A 693 22.46 -14.84 23.65
CA LYS A 693 22.70 -13.44 23.30
C LYS A 693 23.30 -12.72 24.50
N VAL A 694 24.35 -11.93 24.29
CA VAL A 694 25.00 -11.18 25.37
C VAL A 694 24.21 -9.90 25.66
N THR A 695 23.19 -10.01 26.51
CA THR A 695 22.27 -8.93 26.90
C THR A 695 22.51 -8.45 28.34
N GLY A 696 23.01 -9.33 29.21
CA GLY A 696 23.04 -9.10 30.65
C GLY A 696 21.71 -9.34 31.36
N VAL A 697 20.63 -9.64 30.63
CA VAL A 697 19.31 -10.05 31.14
C VAL A 697 19.31 -11.56 31.37
N LEU A 698 18.67 -12.05 32.44
CA LEU A 698 18.36 -13.47 32.60
C LEU A 698 17.12 -13.82 31.77
N ASP A 699 17.27 -13.81 30.44
CA ASP A 699 16.25 -14.29 29.50
C ASP A 699 15.94 -15.79 29.71
N THR A 700 14.79 -16.30 29.26
CA THR A 700 14.39 -17.68 29.63
C THR A 700 15.39 -18.71 29.12
N LYS A 701 16.03 -18.46 27.96
CA LYS A 701 17.09 -19.31 27.40
C LYS A 701 18.37 -19.32 28.23
N THR A 702 18.75 -18.18 28.80
CA THR A 702 19.90 -18.04 29.68
C THR A 702 19.63 -18.78 30.99
N GLN A 703 18.42 -18.67 31.56
CA GLN A 703 18.00 -19.43 32.73
C GLN A 703 18.01 -20.96 32.46
N GLU A 704 17.41 -21.40 31.34
CA GLU A 704 17.44 -22.80 30.89
C GLU A 704 18.87 -23.32 30.73
N ARG A 705 19.78 -22.55 30.12
CA ARG A 705 21.18 -22.96 29.93
C ARG A 705 21.95 -22.99 31.25
N ILE A 706 21.76 -22.02 32.15
CA ILE A 706 22.34 -22.05 33.51
C ILE A 706 21.91 -23.32 34.24
N LYS A 707 20.61 -23.66 34.16
CA LYS A 707 20.05 -24.87 34.74
C LYS A 707 20.71 -26.13 34.16
N PHE A 708 20.70 -26.26 32.82
CA PHE A 708 21.24 -27.40 32.09
C PHE A 708 22.72 -27.64 32.39
N GLU A 709 23.57 -26.62 32.33
CA GLU A 709 25.00 -26.78 32.62
C GLU A 709 25.22 -27.25 34.06
N THR A 710 24.55 -26.62 35.04
CA THR A 710 24.68 -26.98 36.47
C THR A 710 24.31 -28.45 36.73
N GLU A 711 23.38 -28.99 35.95
CA GLU A 711 22.89 -30.37 36.10
C GLU A 711 23.75 -31.42 35.36
N ASN A 712 24.69 -31.00 34.50
CA ASN A 712 25.52 -31.91 33.69
C ASN A 712 27.05 -31.77 33.90
N VAL A 713 27.56 -30.66 34.45
CA VAL A 713 29.00 -30.46 34.68
C VAL A 713 29.65 -31.51 35.58
N LEU A 714 30.90 -31.90 35.27
CA LEU A 714 31.74 -32.67 36.19
C LEU A 714 32.71 -31.72 36.91
N HIS A 715 32.62 -31.67 38.24
CA HIS A 715 33.43 -30.79 39.08
C HIS A 715 34.02 -31.53 40.30
N LYS A 716 34.92 -30.86 41.02
CA LYS A 716 35.53 -31.38 42.26
C LYS A 716 34.48 -31.89 43.24
N GLY A 717 34.61 -33.15 43.65
CA GLY A 717 33.66 -33.82 44.55
C GLY A 717 32.76 -34.86 43.86
N VAL A 718 32.47 -34.72 42.56
CA VAL A 718 31.58 -35.62 41.81
C VAL A 718 32.13 -37.06 41.76
N ARG A 719 31.23 -38.04 41.83
CA ARG A 719 31.52 -39.46 41.56
C ARG A 719 30.61 -40.03 40.49
N SER A 720 31.16 -40.40 39.33
CA SER A 720 30.42 -41.03 38.24
C SER A 720 31.35 -41.82 37.30
N ASN A 721 30.78 -42.59 36.37
CA ASN A 721 31.57 -43.26 35.33
C ASN A 721 32.14 -42.27 34.30
N ALA A 722 31.41 -41.19 33.97
CA ALA A 722 31.89 -40.13 33.08
C ALA A 722 33.16 -39.46 33.63
N VAL A 723 33.31 -39.33 34.95
CA VAL A 723 34.55 -38.86 35.59
C VAL A 723 35.75 -39.77 35.30
N LYS A 724 35.54 -41.09 35.17
CA LYS A 724 36.59 -42.05 34.84
C LYS A 724 36.97 -41.96 33.35
N GLU A 725 35.98 -41.82 32.48
CA GLU A 725 36.14 -41.64 31.03
C GLU A 725 36.88 -40.32 30.72
N LEU A 726 36.51 -39.22 31.37
CA LEU A 726 37.24 -37.95 31.35
C LEU A 726 38.71 -38.12 31.74
N GLN A 727 39.00 -38.88 32.80
CA GLN A 727 40.39 -39.13 33.22
C GLN A 727 41.15 -39.96 32.18
N GLU A 728 40.53 -40.98 31.59
CA GLU A 728 41.12 -41.78 30.51
C GLU A 728 41.40 -40.93 29.26
N ASN A 729 40.50 -40.03 28.90
CA ASN A 729 40.65 -39.10 27.80
C ASN A 729 41.73 -38.03 28.05
N LEU A 730 41.78 -37.41 29.24
CA LEU A 730 42.84 -36.45 29.61
C LEU A 730 44.23 -37.11 29.62
N ILE A 731 44.33 -38.38 30.03
CA ILE A 731 45.59 -39.16 29.94
C ILE A 731 45.95 -39.43 28.47
N ARG A 732 45.00 -39.86 27.63
CA ARG A 732 45.21 -40.05 26.18
C ARG A 732 45.67 -38.77 25.47
N LEU A 733 45.17 -37.60 25.89
CA LEU A 733 45.57 -36.30 25.36
C LEU A 733 46.88 -35.74 25.97
N GLY A 734 47.54 -36.48 26.88
CA GLY A 734 48.83 -36.07 27.46
C GLY A 734 48.74 -35.06 28.61
N PHE A 735 47.54 -34.80 29.14
CA PHE A 735 47.32 -33.91 30.30
C PHE A 735 47.38 -34.65 31.65
N GLY A 736 47.44 -35.98 31.63
CA GLY A 736 47.46 -36.83 32.83
C GLY A 736 48.48 -37.96 32.83
N SER A 737 48.74 -38.49 34.03
CA SER A 737 49.69 -39.58 34.33
C SER A 737 49.38 -40.22 35.68
N TRP A 738 48.18 -40.77 35.83
CA TRP A 738 47.69 -41.47 37.03
C TRP A 738 46.76 -42.62 36.63
N ASN A 739 46.33 -43.44 37.59
CA ASN A 739 45.35 -44.51 37.34
C ASN A 739 43.91 -43.93 37.42
N PRO A 740 43.08 -44.01 36.36
CA PRO A 740 41.72 -43.47 36.36
C PRO A 740 40.84 -43.98 37.49
N THR A 741 40.05 -43.09 38.08
CA THR A 741 39.04 -43.42 39.11
C THR A 741 37.70 -42.79 38.78
N ASN A 742 36.63 -43.25 39.43
CA ASN A 742 35.32 -42.63 39.31
C ASN A 742 35.16 -41.31 40.11
N TYR A 743 36.23 -40.73 40.67
CA TYR A 743 36.18 -39.56 41.55
C TYR A 743 36.92 -38.36 40.98
N TYR A 744 36.27 -37.20 41.00
CA TYR A 744 36.84 -35.94 40.52
C TYR A 744 37.55 -35.24 41.70
N GLY A 745 38.83 -35.58 41.86
CA GLY A 745 39.71 -34.96 42.86
C GLY A 745 40.49 -33.77 42.30
N SER A 746 41.33 -33.17 43.14
CA SER A 746 42.23 -32.06 42.75
C SER A 746 43.19 -32.40 41.61
N THR A 747 43.58 -33.67 41.47
CA THR A 747 44.38 -34.16 40.32
C THR A 747 43.64 -34.04 39.00
N THR A 748 42.33 -34.30 38.99
CA THR A 748 41.44 -34.24 37.82
C THR A 748 41.12 -32.79 37.48
N GLU A 749 40.72 -32.00 38.48
CA GLU A 749 40.51 -30.55 38.45
C GLU A 749 41.71 -29.82 37.82
N GLY A 750 42.91 -29.98 38.41
CA GLY A 750 44.12 -29.35 37.88
C GLY A 750 44.57 -29.88 36.51
N ALA A 751 44.05 -31.01 36.04
CA ALA A 751 44.28 -31.50 34.67
C ALA A 751 43.31 -30.87 33.67
N VAL A 752 42.05 -30.67 34.05
CA VAL A 752 41.07 -29.88 33.29
C VAL A 752 41.53 -28.43 33.19
N GLU A 753 42.02 -27.82 34.27
CA GLU A 753 42.65 -26.48 34.22
C GLU A 753 43.80 -26.40 33.19
N ARG A 754 44.67 -27.42 33.13
CA ARG A 754 45.77 -27.49 32.15
C ARG A 754 45.25 -27.64 30.71
N PHE A 755 44.21 -28.46 30.51
CA PHE A 755 43.55 -28.64 29.21
C PHE A 755 42.90 -27.33 28.74
N GLN A 756 42.05 -26.74 29.58
CA GLN A 756 41.40 -25.45 29.36
C GLN A 756 42.42 -24.36 29.01
N LYS A 757 43.49 -24.24 29.82
CA LYS A 757 44.56 -23.27 29.59
C LYS A 757 45.33 -23.50 28.29
N HIS A 758 45.55 -24.75 27.88
CA HIS A 758 46.23 -25.05 26.62
C HIS A 758 45.39 -24.65 25.40
N TYR A 759 44.07 -24.87 25.46
CA TYR A 759 43.13 -24.52 24.41
C TYR A 759 42.49 -23.12 24.54
N SER A 760 42.95 -22.31 25.50
CA SER A 760 42.45 -20.95 25.79
C SER A 760 40.95 -20.88 26.12
N LEU A 761 40.42 -21.92 26.79
CA LEU A 761 39.08 -21.94 27.39
C LEU A 761 39.07 -21.19 28.73
N ASN A 762 37.90 -21.09 29.37
CA ASN A 762 37.81 -20.59 30.75
C ASN A 762 38.54 -21.56 31.68
N VAL A 763 39.41 -21.06 32.55
CA VAL A 763 40.24 -21.91 33.43
C VAL A 763 39.59 -21.94 34.82
N ASN A 764 38.57 -22.79 34.96
CA ASN A 764 37.78 -22.97 36.18
C ASN A 764 37.94 -24.37 36.81
N GLY A 765 38.59 -25.33 36.12
CA GLY A 765 38.74 -26.71 36.60
C GLY A 765 37.44 -27.52 36.60
N ILE A 766 36.37 -27.00 36.00
CA ILE A 766 35.06 -27.65 35.79
C ILE A 766 35.04 -28.20 34.37
N TYR A 767 34.66 -29.45 34.20
CA TYR A 767 34.39 -30.02 32.88
C TYR A 767 32.95 -29.70 32.50
N ASP A 768 32.80 -28.65 31.70
CA ASP A 768 31.57 -28.15 31.10
C ASP A 768 31.45 -28.57 29.62
N THR A 769 30.29 -28.31 28.98
CA THR A 769 30.08 -28.73 27.58
C THR A 769 31.08 -28.12 26.61
N ILE A 770 31.59 -26.91 26.88
CA ILE A 770 32.60 -26.26 26.04
C ILE A 770 33.96 -26.97 26.16
N THR A 771 34.30 -27.43 27.36
CA THR A 771 35.48 -28.26 27.63
C THR A 771 35.33 -29.66 27.02
N GLU A 772 34.13 -30.24 27.05
CA GLU A 772 33.76 -31.51 26.42
C GLU A 772 33.86 -31.46 24.89
N GLU A 773 33.14 -30.54 24.23
CA GLU A 773 33.20 -30.32 22.78
C GLU A 773 34.65 -30.15 22.29
N LYS A 774 35.48 -29.43 23.04
CA LYS A 774 36.89 -29.26 22.69
C LYS A 774 37.71 -30.54 22.89
N LEU A 775 37.47 -31.30 23.96
CA LEU A 775 38.14 -32.57 24.25
C LEU A 775 37.79 -33.63 23.19
N GLU A 776 36.51 -33.75 22.82
CA GLU A 776 36.06 -34.59 21.72
C GLU A 776 36.65 -34.16 20.38
N GLY A 777 36.65 -32.86 20.07
CA GLY A 777 37.21 -32.33 18.83
C GLY A 777 38.70 -32.67 18.64
N VAL A 778 39.47 -32.65 19.73
CA VAL A 778 40.89 -33.08 19.74
C VAL A 778 41.00 -34.60 19.58
N LEU A 779 40.22 -35.38 20.34
CA LEU A 779 40.19 -36.85 20.24
C LEU A 779 39.76 -37.35 18.85
N ASN A 780 38.93 -36.60 18.14
CA ASN A 780 38.43 -36.93 16.81
C ASN A 780 39.27 -36.38 15.65
N SER A 781 40.41 -35.70 15.93
CA SER A 781 41.29 -35.12 14.90
C SER A 781 41.58 -36.10 13.74
N PRO A 782 41.55 -35.63 12.47
CA PRO A 782 41.86 -36.46 11.31
C PRO A 782 43.36 -36.82 11.20
N TYR A 783 44.24 -36.23 12.01
CA TYR A 783 45.68 -36.50 12.02
C TYR A 783 46.09 -37.30 13.27
N GLN A 784 45.60 -38.54 13.35
CA GLN A 784 45.94 -39.49 14.41
C GLN A 784 46.08 -40.91 13.86
N TYR A 785 46.60 -41.82 14.70
CA TYR A 785 46.76 -43.23 14.38
C TYR A 785 45.52 -43.86 13.71
N GLY A 786 45.73 -44.55 12.60
CA GLY A 786 44.67 -45.27 11.87
C GLY A 786 43.91 -44.44 10.83
N LYS A 787 44.10 -43.11 10.76
CA LYS A 787 43.46 -42.24 9.75
C LYS A 787 44.25 -42.25 8.43
N THR A 788 43.56 -41.94 7.32
CA THR A 788 44.14 -41.87 5.96
C THR A 788 43.68 -40.61 5.23
N SER A 789 44.60 -39.83 4.66
CA SER A 789 44.34 -38.60 3.89
C SER A 789 45.56 -38.17 3.08
N SER A 790 45.35 -37.44 1.97
CA SER A 790 46.43 -36.73 1.27
C SER A 790 47.17 -35.74 2.19
N ASN A 791 46.47 -35.14 3.15
CA ASN A 791 47.06 -34.13 4.04
C ASN A 791 47.96 -34.77 5.11
N ILE A 792 47.71 -36.04 5.46
CA ILE A 792 48.62 -36.81 6.33
C ILE A 792 49.99 -37.00 5.65
N ARG A 793 50.00 -37.16 4.32
CA ARG A 793 51.26 -37.22 3.57
C ARG A 793 52.04 -35.90 3.65
N VAL A 794 51.35 -34.76 3.54
CA VAL A 794 51.96 -33.43 3.70
C VAL A 794 52.52 -33.26 5.11
N LEU A 795 51.79 -33.67 6.15
CA LEU A 795 52.28 -33.69 7.54
C LEU A 795 53.54 -34.57 7.70
N GLN A 796 53.60 -35.74 7.06
CA GLN A 796 54.80 -36.58 7.06
C GLN A 796 55.98 -35.90 6.34
N GLU A 797 55.75 -35.30 5.17
CA GLU A 797 56.76 -34.54 4.42
C GLU A 797 57.30 -33.34 5.24
N GLN A 798 56.44 -32.66 6.01
CA GLN A 798 56.83 -31.61 6.95
C GLN A 798 57.68 -32.14 8.12
N LEU A 799 57.26 -33.23 8.77
CA LEU A 799 57.99 -33.84 9.90
C LEU A 799 59.37 -34.39 9.47
N ILE A 800 59.46 -34.99 8.28
CA ILE A 800 60.72 -35.44 7.68
C ILE A 800 61.64 -34.24 7.37
N ASN A 801 61.11 -33.17 6.76
CA ASN A 801 61.87 -31.94 6.48
C ASN A 801 62.42 -31.28 7.76
N LEU A 802 61.71 -31.43 8.88
CA LEU A 802 62.12 -30.98 10.22
C LEU A 802 63.07 -31.95 10.96
N GLY A 803 63.41 -33.11 10.37
CA GLY A 803 64.33 -34.08 10.96
C GLY A 803 63.69 -35.10 11.92
N PHE A 804 62.37 -35.10 12.08
CA PHE A 804 61.64 -36.08 12.90
C PHE A 804 61.36 -37.39 12.17
N GLY A 805 61.96 -37.60 10.98
CA GLY A 805 61.70 -38.79 10.16
C GLY A 805 62.72 -39.07 9.07
N ASN A 806 62.83 -40.35 8.73
CA ASN A 806 63.58 -40.86 7.58
C ASN A 806 62.83 -42.09 7.01
N TRP A 807 61.68 -41.83 6.38
CA TRP A 807 60.83 -42.84 5.74
C TRP A 807 60.19 -42.26 4.48
N ASN A 808 59.62 -43.11 3.61
CA ASN A 808 58.88 -42.65 2.43
C ASN A 808 57.46 -42.20 2.82
N PRO A 809 57.06 -40.93 2.58
CA PRO A 809 55.74 -40.43 2.96
C PRO A 809 54.59 -41.24 2.38
N THR A 810 53.53 -41.47 3.17
CA THR A 810 52.31 -42.14 2.75
C THR A 810 51.07 -41.34 3.18
N ASN A 811 49.90 -41.69 2.64
CA ASN A 811 48.64 -41.09 3.06
C ASN A 811 48.13 -41.63 4.43
N PHE A 812 48.78 -42.64 5.02
CA PHE A 812 48.31 -43.33 6.23
C PHE A 812 49.09 -42.89 7.47
N PHE A 813 48.40 -42.58 8.56
CA PHE A 813 48.99 -42.19 9.83
C PHE A 813 49.22 -43.46 10.68
N GLY A 814 50.40 -44.06 10.55
CA GLY A 814 50.81 -45.25 11.30
C GLY A 814 51.60 -44.92 12.57
N THR A 815 52.07 -45.96 13.27
CA THR A 815 52.88 -45.84 14.50
C THR A 815 54.15 -45.01 14.31
N ILE A 816 54.76 -45.05 13.12
CA ILE A 816 55.94 -44.23 12.78
C ILE A 816 55.58 -42.74 12.78
N THR A 817 54.45 -42.36 12.18
CA THR A 817 53.94 -40.98 12.15
C THR A 817 53.57 -40.50 13.56
N GLU A 818 52.89 -41.36 14.32
CA GLU A 818 52.53 -41.10 15.72
C GLU A 818 53.77 -40.86 16.60
N GLY A 819 54.81 -41.70 16.46
CA GLY A 819 56.09 -41.56 17.15
C GLY A 819 56.84 -40.27 16.78
N ALA A 820 56.81 -39.86 15.52
CA ALA A 820 57.35 -38.59 15.07
C ALA A 820 56.57 -37.38 15.62
N VAL A 821 55.24 -37.43 15.65
CA VAL A 821 54.39 -36.38 16.27
C VAL A 821 54.64 -36.30 17.78
N LYS A 822 54.74 -37.44 18.49
CA LYS A 822 55.11 -37.47 19.92
C LYS A 822 56.50 -36.87 20.16
N SER A 823 57.45 -37.13 19.27
CA SER A 823 58.80 -36.55 19.35
C SER A 823 58.80 -35.05 19.11
N PHE A 824 58.04 -34.57 18.12
CA PHE A 824 57.84 -33.15 17.85
C PHE A 824 57.19 -32.44 19.04
N GLN A 825 56.06 -32.97 19.54
CA GLN A 825 55.33 -32.44 20.69
C GLN A 825 56.26 -32.32 21.91
N LYS A 826 57.00 -33.38 22.23
CA LYS A 826 57.98 -33.40 23.33
C LYS A 826 59.08 -32.34 23.15
N GLN A 827 59.60 -32.14 21.94
CA GLN A 827 60.64 -31.14 21.67
C GLN A 827 60.11 -29.70 21.76
N HIS A 828 58.86 -29.45 21.38
CA HIS A 828 58.22 -28.14 21.40
C HIS A 828 57.43 -27.84 22.70
N GLY A 829 57.50 -28.71 23.71
CA GLY A 829 56.84 -28.52 25.01
C GLY A 829 55.31 -28.66 24.98
N LEU A 830 54.77 -29.36 23.98
CA LEU A 830 53.34 -29.63 23.81
C LEU A 830 52.92 -30.91 24.56
N PRO A 831 51.61 -31.09 24.88
CA PRO A 831 51.07 -32.35 25.36
C PRO A 831 51.41 -33.51 24.41
N VAL A 832 51.96 -34.60 24.95
CA VAL A 832 52.51 -35.70 24.14
C VAL A 832 51.43 -36.76 23.86
N SER A 833 50.45 -36.40 23.02
CA SER A 833 49.34 -37.27 22.63
C SER A 833 49.67 -38.19 21.45
N GLY A 834 50.49 -37.73 20.50
CA GLY A 834 50.65 -38.34 19.17
C GLY A 834 49.52 -38.05 18.19
N ILE A 835 48.53 -37.27 18.61
CA ILE A 835 47.51 -36.67 17.76
C ILE A 835 48.05 -35.32 17.31
N ALA A 836 48.10 -35.05 16.00
CA ALA A 836 48.41 -33.72 15.51
C ALA A 836 47.13 -32.87 15.49
N ASP A 837 46.84 -32.25 16.64
CA ASP A 837 45.80 -31.24 16.81
C ASP A 837 46.15 -29.89 16.15
N GLU A 838 45.22 -28.94 16.19
CA GLU A 838 45.36 -27.59 15.60
C GLU A 838 46.53 -26.76 16.14
N ILE A 839 47.03 -27.07 17.34
CA ILE A 839 48.17 -26.37 17.97
C ILE A 839 49.47 -27.03 17.52
N THR A 840 49.51 -28.36 17.56
CA THR A 840 50.60 -29.19 17.06
C THR A 840 50.87 -28.91 15.58
N LEU A 841 49.84 -28.90 14.73
CA LEU A 841 49.96 -28.58 13.30
C LEU A 841 50.48 -27.15 13.06
N ARG A 842 49.95 -26.17 13.80
CA ARG A 842 50.38 -24.76 13.70
C ARG A 842 51.84 -24.56 14.11
N GLU A 843 52.29 -25.29 15.13
CA GLU A 843 53.69 -25.28 15.57
C GLU A 843 54.61 -26.00 14.57
N ILE A 844 54.16 -27.09 13.93
CA ILE A 844 54.86 -27.75 12.81
C ILE A 844 55.00 -26.80 11.61
N GLU A 845 53.92 -26.15 11.16
CA GLU A 845 53.96 -25.19 10.06
C GLU A 845 54.90 -24.01 10.34
N LYS A 846 54.84 -23.48 11.56
CA LYS A 846 55.74 -22.43 12.06
C LYS A 846 57.20 -22.91 12.09
N ALA A 847 57.47 -24.13 12.51
CA ALA A 847 58.81 -24.72 12.50
C ALA A 847 59.33 -24.89 11.06
N VAL A 848 58.51 -25.42 10.13
CA VAL A 848 58.86 -25.53 8.70
C VAL A 848 59.17 -24.17 8.10
N LYS A 849 58.31 -23.17 8.36
CA LYS A 849 58.48 -21.79 7.90
C LYS A 849 59.73 -21.10 8.45
N ASN A 850 60.22 -21.54 9.61
CA ASN A 850 61.40 -20.99 10.28
C ASN A 850 62.69 -21.78 9.98
N LYS A 851 62.63 -22.89 9.22
CA LYS A 851 63.83 -23.62 8.79
C LYS A 851 64.68 -22.74 7.87
N VAL A 852 65.96 -22.58 8.23
CA VAL A 852 66.95 -21.88 7.39
C VAL A 852 67.51 -22.86 6.36
N VAL A 853 67.51 -22.46 5.10
CA VAL A 853 68.05 -23.22 3.97
C VAL A 853 69.49 -22.78 3.69
N LYS A 854 70.42 -23.73 3.57
CA LYS A 854 71.83 -23.48 3.25
C LYS A 854 72.11 -23.76 1.77
N ILE A 855 72.40 -22.73 1.00
CA ILE A 855 72.77 -22.87 -0.43
C ILE A 855 74.30 -22.70 -0.58
N PHE A 856 74.96 -23.67 -1.21
CA PHE A 856 76.37 -23.58 -1.57
C PHE A 856 76.51 -23.28 -3.07
N LEU A 857 77.15 -22.16 -3.41
CA LEU A 857 77.40 -21.76 -4.80
C LEU A 857 78.87 -22.00 -5.17
N ASP A 858 79.13 -22.74 -6.23
CA ASP A 858 80.48 -23.08 -6.68
C ASP A 858 80.82 -22.38 -8.00
N PRO A 859 81.63 -21.31 -8.00
CA PRO A 859 82.11 -20.72 -9.25
C PRO A 859 83.22 -21.62 -9.82
N GLY A 860 82.96 -22.23 -10.97
CA GLY A 860 83.88 -23.15 -11.65
C GLY A 860 85.28 -22.56 -11.87
N HIS A 861 86.29 -23.42 -12.03
CA HIS A 861 87.68 -23.03 -12.32
C HIS A 861 88.26 -22.06 -11.27
N GLY A 862 89.28 -21.26 -11.62
CA GLY A 862 89.88 -20.23 -10.75
C GLY A 862 91.41 -20.31 -10.67
N GLY A 863 92.06 -19.18 -10.40
CA GLY A 863 93.50 -19.08 -10.23
C GLY A 863 94.27 -19.52 -11.48
N SER A 864 95.00 -20.63 -11.36
CA SER A 864 95.77 -21.27 -12.44
C SER A 864 94.91 -21.92 -13.52
N ASP A 865 93.64 -22.22 -13.22
CA ASP A 865 92.69 -22.80 -14.17
C ASP A 865 91.77 -21.69 -14.70
N PRO A 866 91.86 -21.31 -15.99
CA PRO A 866 91.03 -20.25 -16.56
C PRO A 866 89.61 -20.70 -16.95
N GLY A 867 89.37 -22.01 -17.08
CA GLY A 867 88.24 -22.54 -17.83
C GLY A 867 88.25 -22.14 -19.31
N GLY A 868 87.09 -22.22 -19.96
CA GLY A 868 86.88 -21.74 -21.33
C GLY A 868 87.36 -20.29 -21.52
N SER A 869 88.06 -20.01 -22.62
CA SER A 869 88.74 -18.72 -22.83
C SER A 869 88.68 -18.28 -24.30
N ALA A 870 87.98 -17.18 -24.59
CA ALA A 870 87.83 -16.65 -25.94
C ALA A 870 87.48 -15.14 -25.96
N TYR A 871 87.85 -14.44 -27.04
CA TYR A 871 87.59 -13.01 -27.31
C TYR A 871 87.88 -12.04 -26.14
N GLY A 872 88.87 -12.39 -25.30
CA GLY A 872 89.27 -11.62 -24.12
C GLY A 872 88.44 -11.86 -22.85
N LEU A 873 87.61 -12.91 -22.81
CA LEU A 873 87.00 -13.43 -21.59
C LEU A 873 87.68 -14.74 -21.14
N GLN A 874 87.63 -14.98 -19.83
CA GLN A 874 87.93 -16.26 -19.20
C GLN A 874 86.74 -16.66 -18.33
N GLU A 875 86.29 -17.89 -18.45
CA GLU A 875 85.16 -18.47 -17.71
C GLU A 875 85.30 -18.21 -16.21
N LYS A 876 86.47 -18.49 -15.63
CA LYS A 876 86.75 -18.30 -14.19
C LYS A 876 86.38 -16.91 -13.64
N THR A 877 86.43 -15.88 -14.49
CA THR A 877 86.12 -14.49 -14.15
C THR A 877 84.63 -14.22 -14.31
N VAL A 878 84.04 -14.73 -15.39
CA VAL A 878 82.61 -14.61 -15.72
C VAL A 878 81.75 -15.28 -14.64
N VAL A 879 82.07 -16.53 -14.28
CA VAL A 879 81.26 -17.32 -13.33
C VAL A 879 81.40 -16.82 -11.89
N LEU A 880 82.56 -16.26 -11.53
CA LEU A 880 82.77 -15.64 -10.22
C LEU A 880 81.92 -14.36 -10.06
N ASP A 881 81.87 -13.49 -11.08
CA ASP A 881 81.04 -12.28 -11.05
C ASP A 881 79.55 -12.63 -10.92
N ILE A 882 79.07 -13.63 -11.68
CA ILE A 882 77.70 -14.12 -11.60
C ILE A 882 77.41 -14.71 -10.21
N ALA A 883 78.23 -15.63 -9.71
CA ALA A 883 78.01 -16.31 -8.43
C ALA A 883 78.08 -15.37 -7.22
N LEU A 884 78.98 -14.38 -7.21
CA LEU A 884 79.06 -13.36 -6.16
C LEU A 884 77.81 -12.48 -6.12
N LYS A 885 77.28 -12.11 -7.30
CA LYS A 885 76.00 -11.39 -7.43
C LYS A 885 74.82 -12.27 -7.01
N THR A 886 74.78 -13.54 -7.40
CA THR A 886 73.74 -14.49 -6.98
C THR A 886 73.72 -14.65 -5.47
N ARG A 887 74.89 -14.78 -4.80
CA ARG A 887 74.96 -14.73 -3.33
C ARG A 887 74.32 -13.44 -2.81
N ALA A 888 74.80 -12.28 -3.26
CA ALA A 888 74.33 -10.99 -2.75
C ALA A 888 72.81 -10.84 -2.88
N ILE A 889 72.24 -11.27 -4.01
CA ILE A 889 70.79 -11.19 -4.27
C ILE A 889 70.03 -12.17 -3.37
N LEU A 890 70.50 -13.42 -3.20
CA LEU A 890 69.92 -14.37 -2.25
C LEU A 890 69.99 -13.84 -0.80
N THR A 891 71.16 -13.43 -0.32
CA THR A 891 71.36 -12.99 1.07
C THR A 891 70.68 -11.66 1.40
N ASN A 892 70.56 -10.75 0.42
CA ASN A 892 69.94 -9.45 0.64
C ASN A 892 68.42 -9.49 0.44
N ASN A 893 67.93 -10.22 -0.57
CA ASN A 893 66.53 -10.11 -1.00
C ASN A 893 65.63 -11.24 -0.49
N TYR A 894 66.15 -12.29 0.17
CA TYR A 894 65.35 -13.42 0.68
C TYR A 894 65.52 -13.68 2.19
N ARG A 895 64.46 -14.18 2.83
CA ARG A 895 64.42 -14.61 4.25
C ARG A 895 64.65 -16.13 4.35
N GLY A 896 65.19 -16.59 5.48
CA GLY A 896 65.35 -18.03 5.76
C GLY A 896 66.44 -18.71 4.93
N ILE A 897 67.52 -18.00 4.57
CA ILE A 897 68.60 -18.53 3.73
C ILE A 897 69.98 -18.09 4.24
N GLU A 898 70.91 -19.05 4.28
CA GLU A 898 72.36 -18.81 4.33
C GLU A 898 73.01 -19.19 3.00
N VAL A 899 74.11 -18.53 2.62
CA VAL A 899 74.82 -18.81 1.38
C VAL A 899 76.34 -18.81 1.57
N LYS A 900 77.01 -19.90 1.17
CA LYS A 900 78.48 -20.01 1.08
C LYS A 900 78.94 -20.19 -0.36
N LEU A 901 80.25 -20.03 -0.59
CA LEU A 901 80.90 -20.37 -1.85
C LEU A 901 82.20 -21.14 -1.63
N SER A 902 82.59 -21.95 -2.62
CA SER A 902 83.94 -22.56 -2.70
C SER A 902 85.04 -21.51 -2.83
N ARG A 903 84.78 -20.43 -3.58
CA ARG A 903 85.68 -19.27 -3.70
C ARG A 903 84.92 -17.95 -3.82
N THR A 904 85.52 -16.90 -3.28
CA THR A 904 85.02 -15.51 -3.34
C THR A 904 85.94 -14.55 -4.08
N ASN A 905 87.08 -15.07 -4.55
CA ASN A 905 88.12 -14.37 -5.30
C ASN A 905 88.71 -15.31 -6.37
N ASP A 906 89.71 -14.84 -7.12
CA ASP A 906 90.36 -15.64 -8.15
C ASP A 906 91.45 -16.57 -7.58
N ARG A 907 91.01 -17.64 -6.91
CA ARG A 907 91.86 -18.74 -6.43
C ARG A 907 91.46 -20.06 -7.07
N PHE A 908 92.43 -20.94 -7.32
CA PHE A 908 92.15 -22.33 -7.72
C PHE A 908 91.64 -23.11 -6.51
N ILE A 909 90.66 -23.99 -6.74
CA ILE A 909 90.14 -24.93 -5.75
C ILE A 909 89.96 -26.29 -6.43
N PRO A 910 90.60 -27.38 -5.94
CA PRO A 910 90.41 -28.75 -6.43
C PRO A 910 88.95 -29.20 -6.39
N LEU A 911 88.59 -30.16 -7.25
CA LEU A 911 87.19 -30.60 -7.38
C LEU A 911 86.63 -31.25 -6.11
N ASN A 912 87.47 -31.96 -5.33
CA ASN A 912 87.05 -32.54 -4.05
C ASN A 912 86.87 -31.48 -2.96
N GLU A 913 87.77 -30.49 -2.86
CA GLU A 913 87.65 -29.43 -1.85
C GLU A 913 86.30 -28.66 -2.00
N ARG A 914 85.80 -28.51 -3.24
CA ARG A 914 84.47 -27.93 -3.52
C ARG A 914 83.32 -28.75 -2.92
N THR A 915 83.39 -30.09 -3.01
CA THR A 915 82.37 -30.99 -2.46
C THR A 915 82.51 -31.15 -0.96
N ASP A 916 83.74 -31.26 -0.47
CA ASP A 916 84.08 -31.39 0.95
C ASP A 916 83.55 -30.15 1.72
N MET A 917 83.84 -28.94 1.25
CA MET A 917 83.31 -27.68 1.82
C MET A 917 81.78 -27.60 1.88
N ALA A 918 81.07 -28.21 0.92
CA ALA A 918 79.61 -28.22 0.89
C ALA A 918 79.02 -29.30 1.82
N ASN A 919 79.68 -30.46 1.85
CA ASN A 919 79.33 -31.61 2.71
C ASN A 919 79.53 -31.28 4.19
N GLU A 920 80.69 -30.73 4.57
CA GLU A 920 81.03 -30.37 5.96
C GLU A 920 80.10 -29.31 6.56
N TRP A 921 79.66 -28.33 5.76
CA TRP A 921 78.71 -27.32 6.22
C TRP A 921 77.29 -27.86 6.35
N GLY A 922 76.99 -29.03 5.77
CA GLY A 922 75.65 -29.58 5.65
C GLY A 922 74.75 -28.65 4.85
N ALA A 923 75.12 -28.34 3.61
CA ALA A 923 74.28 -27.54 2.71
C ALA A 923 73.00 -28.31 2.33
N ASP A 924 71.87 -27.61 2.19
CA ASP A 924 70.63 -28.17 1.63
C ASP A 924 70.68 -28.24 0.09
N TYR A 925 71.49 -27.39 -0.56
CA TYR A 925 71.64 -27.37 -2.02
C TYR A 925 73.06 -27.01 -2.48
N PHE A 926 73.50 -27.58 -3.61
CA PHE A 926 74.75 -27.23 -4.29
C PHE A 926 74.49 -26.78 -5.73
N VAL A 927 75.04 -25.63 -6.12
CA VAL A 927 74.89 -25.04 -7.46
C VAL A 927 76.25 -24.64 -8.01
N SER A 928 76.74 -25.34 -9.03
CA SER A 928 77.98 -24.96 -9.74
C SER A 928 77.69 -24.09 -10.98
N PHE A 929 78.59 -23.14 -11.26
CA PHE A 929 78.43 -22.08 -12.25
C PHE A 929 79.55 -22.18 -13.29
N HIS A 930 79.19 -22.41 -14.55
CA HIS A 930 80.11 -22.67 -15.67
C HIS A 930 79.67 -21.98 -16.98
N THR A 931 80.57 -21.93 -17.97
CA THR A 931 80.27 -21.53 -19.35
C THR A 931 81.00 -22.42 -20.35
N ASN A 932 80.23 -23.13 -21.17
CA ASN A 932 80.70 -24.13 -22.12
C ASN A 932 81.63 -23.53 -23.21
N ALA A 933 82.41 -24.38 -23.88
CA ALA A 933 83.28 -24.04 -25.00
C ALA A 933 83.45 -25.26 -25.92
N PHE A 934 83.47 -25.07 -27.25
CA PHE A 934 83.58 -26.21 -28.18
C PHE A 934 84.29 -25.91 -29.51
N ASN A 935 83.69 -25.11 -30.39
CA ASN A 935 84.16 -24.88 -31.76
C ASN A 935 83.81 -23.49 -32.33
N GLY A 936 83.36 -22.56 -31.48
CA GLY A 936 82.91 -21.21 -31.83
C GLY A 936 81.55 -21.09 -32.54
N SER A 937 80.93 -22.20 -32.95
CA SER A 937 79.60 -22.20 -33.58
C SER A 937 78.48 -22.72 -32.66
N ALA A 938 78.82 -23.58 -31.71
CA ALA A 938 77.89 -24.01 -30.65
C ALA A 938 77.38 -22.82 -29.83
N ARG A 939 76.16 -22.92 -29.29
CA ARG A 939 75.50 -21.87 -28.49
C ARG A 939 74.36 -22.44 -27.65
N GLY A 940 73.98 -21.74 -26.58
CA GLY A 940 72.80 -22.02 -25.76
C GLY A 940 73.08 -22.50 -24.34
N PHE A 941 71.99 -22.71 -23.58
CA PHE A 941 71.97 -23.02 -22.15
C PHE A 941 71.62 -24.48 -21.86
N GLU A 942 72.40 -25.14 -21.01
CA GLU A 942 72.14 -26.50 -20.52
C GLU A 942 72.37 -26.59 -18.99
N THR A 943 71.73 -27.57 -18.35
CA THR A 943 71.93 -27.83 -16.91
C THR A 943 72.18 -29.30 -16.66
N PHE A 944 73.06 -29.63 -15.72
CA PHE A 944 73.46 -31.00 -15.42
C PHE A 944 73.17 -31.39 -13.97
N ILE A 945 72.72 -32.63 -13.81
CA ILE A 945 72.72 -33.38 -12.53
C ILE A 945 73.57 -34.65 -12.70
N TYR A 946 73.94 -35.31 -11.60
CA TYR A 946 74.63 -36.60 -11.69
C TYR A 946 73.80 -37.63 -12.49
N ASN A 947 74.45 -38.41 -13.35
CA ASN A 947 73.81 -39.42 -14.21
C ASN A 947 73.50 -40.75 -13.50
N GLY A 948 74.08 -41.02 -12.32
CA GLY A 948 73.76 -42.19 -11.49
C GLY A 948 72.43 -42.09 -10.73
N SER A 949 72.38 -42.60 -9.50
CA SER A 949 71.19 -42.43 -8.63
C SER A 949 71.16 -41.03 -8.02
N VAL A 950 69.98 -40.40 -8.00
CA VAL A 950 69.72 -39.07 -7.44
C VAL A 950 68.28 -39.00 -6.92
N SER A 951 68.03 -38.16 -5.92
CA SER A 951 66.69 -37.98 -5.35
C SER A 951 65.70 -37.38 -6.37
N ASN A 952 64.41 -37.57 -6.13
CA ASN A 952 63.37 -36.93 -6.96
C ASN A 952 63.36 -35.40 -6.78
N GLU A 953 63.81 -34.90 -5.63
CA GLU A 953 64.05 -33.49 -5.37
C GLU A 953 65.13 -32.92 -6.31
N THR A 954 66.29 -33.58 -6.46
CA THR A 954 67.34 -33.14 -7.41
C THR A 954 66.79 -32.97 -8.83
N LYS A 955 66.00 -33.94 -9.29
CA LYS A 955 65.36 -33.92 -10.62
C LYS A 955 64.32 -32.80 -10.75
N GLN A 956 63.60 -32.49 -9.67
CA GLN A 956 62.60 -31.42 -9.65
C GLN A 956 63.26 -30.04 -9.65
N ARG A 957 64.23 -29.81 -8.76
CA ARG A 957 65.01 -28.56 -8.70
C ARG A 957 65.71 -28.25 -10.02
N GLN A 958 66.25 -29.27 -10.70
CA GLN A 958 66.82 -29.11 -12.04
C GLN A 958 65.78 -28.60 -13.05
N ARG A 959 64.59 -29.20 -13.12
CA ARG A 959 63.50 -28.71 -13.99
C ARG A 959 63.11 -27.28 -13.66
N ASP A 960 62.87 -26.98 -12.38
CA ASP A 960 62.39 -25.67 -11.96
C ASP A 960 63.40 -24.55 -12.24
N ILE A 961 64.69 -24.81 -11.97
CA ILE A 961 65.76 -23.84 -12.21
C ILE A 961 66.03 -23.67 -13.71
N HIS A 962 66.12 -24.76 -14.47
CA HIS A 962 66.32 -24.71 -15.91
C HIS A 962 65.18 -23.97 -16.61
N ASN A 963 63.93 -24.35 -16.35
CA ASN A 963 62.74 -23.73 -16.93
C ASN A 963 62.59 -22.26 -16.52
N TYR A 964 63.00 -21.88 -15.30
CA TYR A 964 62.96 -20.47 -14.89
C TYR A 964 63.99 -19.62 -15.64
N LEU A 965 65.20 -20.16 -15.86
CA LEU A 965 66.30 -19.46 -16.51
C LEU A 965 66.10 -19.33 -18.02
N ILE A 966 65.83 -20.42 -18.74
CA ILE A 966 65.76 -20.40 -20.22
C ILE A 966 64.74 -19.38 -20.74
N ASN A 967 63.57 -19.29 -20.09
CA ASN A 967 62.49 -18.35 -20.39
C ASN A 967 62.81 -16.87 -20.04
N ARG A 968 64.04 -16.53 -19.67
CA ARG A 968 64.48 -15.17 -19.28
C ARG A 968 65.81 -14.74 -19.87
N ILE A 969 66.72 -15.68 -20.13
CA ILE A 969 68.06 -15.41 -20.66
C ILE A 969 68.10 -15.24 -22.18
N ASN A 970 67.05 -15.67 -22.91
CA ASN A 970 66.92 -15.44 -24.36
C ASN A 970 68.10 -16.01 -25.20
N VAL A 971 68.53 -17.23 -24.89
CA VAL A 971 69.48 -18.02 -25.70
C VAL A 971 68.84 -19.31 -26.18
N SER A 972 69.55 -20.10 -26.99
CA SER A 972 69.04 -21.40 -27.46
C SER A 972 68.92 -22.40 -26.30
N ASP A 973 67.80 -23.13 -26.23
CA ASP A 973 67.63 -24.21 -25.26
C ASP A 973 68.44 -25.46 -25.69
N ARG A 974 69.25 -25.99 -24.78
CA ARG A 974 70.00 -27.25 -24.96
C ARG A 974 69.59 -28.32 -23.94
N GLY A 975 68.63 -28.02 -23.09
CA GLY A 975 67.87 -28.96 -22.28
C GLY A 975 68.50 -29.38 -20.95
N ILE A 976 67.82 -30.35 -20.36
CA ILE A 976 68.02 -30.88 -19.02
C ILE A 976 68.86 -32.15 -19.13
N GLN A 977 70.16 -32.01 -18.87
CA GLN A 977 71.18 -33.01 -19.14
C GLN A 977 71.60 -33.77 -17.86
N ARG A 978 72.37 -34.86 -18.03
CA ARG A 978 72.95 -35.63 -16.92
C ARG A 978 74.37 -36.06 -17.23
N ALA A 979 75.32 -35.83 -16.31
CA ALA A 979 76.75 -36.11 -16.52
C ALA A 979 77.40 -36.73 -15.27
N ASN A 980 78.63 -37.24 -15.43
CA ASN A 980 79.42 -37.84 -14.34
C ASN A 980 80.43 -36.84 -13.71
N PHE A 981 80.03 -35.57 -13.58
CA PHE A 981 80.89 -34.53 -13.01
C PHE A 981 81.13 -34.77 -11.52
N HIS A 982 82.40 -34.59 -11.08
CA HIS A 982 82.81 -34.84 -9.68
C HIS A 982 81.95 -34.05 -8.68
N VAL A 983 81.78 -32.75 -8.92
CA VAL A 983 80.98 -31.83 -8.10
C VAL A 983 79.48 -32.11 -8.06
N LEU A 984 78.99 -33.09 -8.82
CA LEU A 984 77.60 -33.56 -8.77
C LEU A 984 77.46 -34.97 -8.15
N ARG A 985 78.55 -35.75 -8.14
CA ARG A 985 78.58 -37.14 -7.66
C ARG A 985 78.98 -37.24 -6.19
N GLU A 986 79.98 -36.47 -5.76
CA GLU A 986 80.52 -36.54 -4.39
C GLU A 986 79.82 -35.58 -3.40
N THR A 987 78.76 -34.89 -3.84
CA THR A 987 77.90 -34.05 -2.98
C THR A 987 76.81 -34.86 -2.30
N ASN A 988 76.70 -34.75 -0.97
CA ASN A 988 75.69 -35.46 -0.16
C ASN A 988 74.28 -34.85 -0.25
N MET A 989 74.16 -33.63 -0.77
CA MET A 989 72.89 -32.89 -0.95
C MET A 989 72.48 -32.81 -2.43
N PRO A 990 71.21 -32.48 -2.75
CA PRO A 990 70.80 -32.23 -4.13
C PRO A 990 71.71 -31.18 -4.81
N SER A 991 72.22 -31.52 -5.99
CA SER A 991 73.25 -30.73 -6.69
C SER A 991 72.87 -30.49 -8.15
N ILE A 992 73.32 -29.35 -8.70
CA ILE A 992 73.16 -28.95 -10.10
C ILE A 992 74.40 -28.20 -10.60
N LEU A 993 74.71 -28.31 -11.89
CA LEU A 993 75.68 -27.46 -12.59
C LEU A 993 74.97 -26.72 -13.72
N LEU A 994 75.25 -25.43 -13.84
CA LEU A 994 74.66 -24.50 -14.81
C LEU A 994 75.71 -24.12 -15.87
N GLU A 995 75.50 -24.52 -17.13
CA GLU A 995 76.30 -24.10 -18.28
C GLU A 995 75.56 -22.97 -19.01
N TYR A 996 75.89 -21.72 -18.69
CA TYR A 996 75.05 -20.59 -19.08
C TYR A 996 74.92 -20.37 -20.59
N MET A 997 76.05 -20.44 -21.30
CA MET A 997 76.26 -20.05 -22.70
C MET A 997 77.64 -20.54 -23.16
N PHE A 998 77.90 -20.52 -24.47
CA PHE A 998 79.19 -20.85 -25.05
C PHE A 998 80.11 -19.63 -25.10
N ILE A 999 81.20 -19.65 -24.33
CA ILE A 999 82.13 -18.49 -24.22
C ILE A 999 82.95 -18.27 -25.50
N ASP A 1000 83.11 -19.31 -26.32
CA ASP A 1000 83.77 -19.27 -27.63
C ASP A 1000 82.83 -18.90 -28.79
N ASN A 1001 81.52 -18.78 -28.55
CA ASN A 1001 80.58 -18.22 -29.52
C ASN A 1001 80.65 -16.68 -29.49
N ILE A 1002 80.91 -16.02 -30.61
CA ILE A 1002 81.09 -14.56 -30.62
C ILE A 1002 79.84 -13.78 -30.14
N ALA A 1003 78.62 -14.27 -30.42
CA ALA A 1003 77.39 -13.59 -30.02
C ALA A 1003 77.11 -13.77 -28.51
N GLU A 1004 77.28 -14.99 -27.99
CA GLU A 1004 77.09 -15.25 -26.55
C GLU A 1004 78.25 -14.70 -25.70
N ASN A 1005 79.48 -14.66 -26.22
CA ASN A 1005 80.59 -13.93 -25.61
C ASN A 1005 80.26 -12.44 -25.43
N HIS A 1006 79.66 -11.79 -26.44
CA HIS A 1006 79.22 -10.39 -26.30
C HIS A 1006 78.19 -10.20 -25.17
N LEU A 1007 77.26 -11.14 -24.98
CA LEU A 1007 76.35 -11.14 -23.83
C LEU A 1007 77.09 -11.34 -22.50
N LEU A 1008 77.96 -12.36 -22.43
CA LEU A 1008 78.80 -12.65 -21.26
C LEU A 1008 79.77 -11.50 -20.91
N LYS A 1009 80.20 -10.69 -21.89
CA LYS A 1009 81.07 -9.52 -21.69
C LYS A 1009 80.33 -8.37 -21.02
N SER A 1010 79.02 -8.24 -21.27
CA SER A 1010 78.17 -7.20 -20.69
C SER A 1010 77.98 -7.39 -19.17
N ALA A 1011 78.42 -6.40 -18.39
CA ALA A 1011 78.30 -6.41 -16.94
C ALA A 1011 76.85 -6.30 -16.44
N SER A 1012 75.96 -5.64 -17.20
CA SER A 1012 74.52 -5.59 -16.89
C SER A 1012 73.85 -6.92 -17.18
N TYR A 1013 74.17 -7.57 -18.29
CA TYR A 1013 73.65 -8.91 -18.63
C TYR A 1013 74.03 -9.95 -17.57
N ARG A 1014 75.30 -10.00 -17.14
CA ARG A 1014 75.72 -10.89 -16.03
C ARG A 1014 75.01 -10.60 -14.71
N THR A 1015 74.58 -9.36 -14.48
CA THR A 1015 73.75 -8.99 -13.30
C THR A 1015 72.31 -9.49 -13.43
N SER A 1016 71.68 -9.36 -14.61
CA SER A 1016 70.37 -9.96 -14.87
C SER A 1016 70.41 -11.49 -14.74
N LEU A 1017 71.46 -12.12 -15.26
CA LEU A 1017 71.70 -13.57 -15.17
C LEU A 1017 71.81 -14.05 -13.71
N ALA A 1018 72.56 -13.32 -12.88
CA ALA A 1018 72.66 -13.57 -11.45
C ALA A 1018 71.32 -13.37 -10.71
N GLN A 1019 70.55 -12.34 -11.08
CA GLN A 1019 69.20 -12.11 -10.54
C GLN A 1019 68.25 -13.25 -10.89
N TYR A 1020 68.22 -13.72 -12.13
CA TYR A 1020 67.37 -14.83 -12.53
C TYR A 1020 67.80 -16.16 -11.87
N THR A 1021 69.10 -16.37 -11.65
CA THR A 1021 69.60 -17.57 -10.95
C THR A 1021 69.24 -17.53 -9.46
N ALA A 1022 69.36 -16.38 -8.80
CA ALA A 1022 68.92 -16.20 -7.42
C ALA A 1022 67.40 -16.43 -7.29
N ASP A 1023 66.61 -15.85 -8.19
CA ASP A 1023 65.15 -16.03 -8.20
C ASP A 1023 64.74 -17.49 -8.48
N ALA A 1024 65.47 -18.20 -9.35
CA ALA A 1024 65.27 -19.62 -9.63
C ALA A 1024 65.51 -20.50 -8.40
N ILE A 1025 66.69 -20.37 -7.77
CA ILE A 1025 67.06 -21.09 -6.56
C ILE A 1025 66.04 -20.84 -5.46
N ALA A 1026 65.73 -19.56 -5.20
CA ALA A 1026 64.81 -19.15 -4.14
C ALA A 1026 63.39 -19.67 -4.36
N ARG A 1027 62.89 -19.64 -5.61
CA ARG A 1027 61.59 -20.23 -5.98
C ARG A 1027 61.55 -21.73 -5.73
N SER A 1028 62.61 -22.47 -6.05
CA SER A 1028 62.65 -23.93 -5.83
C SER A 1028 62.52 -24.29 -4.34
N TYR A 1029 62.99 -23.45 -3.42
CA TYR A 1029 62.86 -23.62 -1.96
C TYR A 1029 61.65 -22.87 -1.35
N GLY A 1030 60.79 -22.25 -2.17
CA GLY A 1030 59.64 -21.47 -1.69
C GLY A 1030 60.00 -20.24 -0.84
N LEU A 1031 61.25 -19.75 -0.93
CA LEU A 1031 61.76 -18.69 -0.07
C LEU A 1031 61.01 -17.38 -0.31
N LYS A 1032 60.64 -16.73 0.80
CA LYS A 1032 59.96 -15.42 0.75
C LYS A 1032 60.99 -14.31 0.62
N ARG A 1033 60.69 -13.30 -0.21
CA ARG A 1033 61.51 -12.09 -0.28
C ARG A 1033 61.50 -11.34 1.07
N LYS A 1034 62.51 -10.52 1.32
CA LYS A 1034 62.62 -9.72 2.54
C LYS A 1034 61.53 -8.66 2.63
#